data_AF-A0A839P2P0-F1
#
_entry.id   AF-A0A839P2P0-F1
#
_cell.length_a   1.000
_cell.length_b   1.000
_cell.length_c   1.000
_cell.angle_alpha   90.00
_cell.angle_beta   90.00
_cell.angle_gamma   90.00
#
_symmetry.space_group_name_H-M   'P 1'
#
loop_
_entity.id
_entity.type
_entity.pdbx_description
1 polymer ?
#
loop_
_entity_poly.entity_id
_entity_poly.type
_entity_poly.pdbx_seq_one_letter_code
_entity_poly.pdbx_strand_id
1 'polypeptide(L)'
;MGLLMPPDSVEKPAILVLAPMPAAPVSAGNRRRLVATCEALTRGGFAIDLAYYAHEDQIYRRFGQHPPTDLLEMERTFRNVFLIEARTVIPLKTRSTAFGIDEWCPDEVGDFMAWYCSAYPETGAVLVNYVFLSRALEGVLPGVLTLIDTHDRFAGRQNQYRPFRAEPNFFYTDAAGEAAGLARADVVLAIQAAEAAYFAGLTDSRVLLLPPHFPAQKPFAMPERVARIGFLGHGNDPNLFSIGRFIRTWRDGWTPDRPELVIAGEICRSLPGVEGPGVRLLGYLDRLEDFYAQADLVVAPMLMGSGLKMKVGEALSFGRPVIGTEIGLEGFEPVVPAHRCRDAEAVKEAVLAVSRDAEALARLSRASEALFTRYATTAQAAEAELIGLLERHERDRTSPSPRMRGEGRDDLVVGATRGSAGDGVVQVETHPSIPPDPRLPPHFGDDRGAEALSVRAGRRGTNLDAVSIVIQGGGLALTCETSANSRTAADPDLGVLVATERRPGRGTAAVYAPLRQRWFARAEASAVGDPPDLGALDVALSPEWVRDRKLPPATRVALARAFARMQADWETEGRMVGSAGDRLEIETLLPGVLVNGTHPAAAFLIAGEGASELRLERVTPLHRREIDTYANLTGRLPAPLPVSLSFRAAAMSPASGCLLFLTDDGIGRIILPEGAA
;
A
#
# COMPACT_ATOMS: atom_id res chain seq x y z
N MET A 1 -41.63 5.78 8.53
CA MET A 1 -42.37 5.09 7.45
C MET A 1 -41.33 4.36 6.64
N GLY A 2 -41.19 3.04 6.86
CA GLY A 2 -40.12 2.24 6.25
C GLY A 2 -40.33 2.12 4.75
N LEU A 3 -39.36 2.59 3.97
CA LEU A 3 -39.28 2.31 2.55
C LEU A 3 -38.78 0.86 2.41
N LEU A 4 -39.72 0.00 2.02
CA LEU A 4 -39.44 -1.34 1.52
C LEU A 4 -38.37 -1.26 0.43
N MET A 5 -37.26 -1.97 0.65
CA MET A 5 -36.31 -2.26 -0.42
C MET A 5 -37.05 -3.02 -1.52
N PRO A 6 -36.87 -2.67 -2.80
CA PRO A 6 -37.47 -3.40 -3.90
C PRO A 6 -36.98 -4.87 -3.87
N PRO A 7 -37.88 -5.85 -4.08
CA PRO A 7 -37.47 -7.24 -4.24
C PRO A 7 -36.75 -7.39 -5.59
N ASP A 8 -35.64 -8.12 -5.60
CA ASP A 8 -34.74 -8.44 -6.73
C ASP A 8 -33.50 -7.54 -6.94
N SER A 9 -32.82 -7.10 -5.87
CA SER A 9 -31.39 -6.78 -5.99
C SER A 9 -30.57 -8.07 -5.91
N VAL A 10 -30.35 -8.74 -7.05
CA VAL A 10 -29.26 -9.72 -7.13
C VAL A 10 -27.99 -8.97 -6.78
N GLU A 11 -27.35 -9.37 -5.68
CA GLU A 11 -26.12 -8.75 -5.19
C GLU A 11 -25.07 -8.83 -6.32
N LYS A 12 -24.62 -7.68 -6.82
CA LYS A 12 -23.66 -7.65 -7.93
C LYS A 12 -22.36 -8.32 -7.47
N PRO A 13 -21.72 -9.12 -8.32
CA PRO A 13 -20.50 -9.82 -7.96
C PRO A 13 -19.39 -8.83 -7.63
N ALA A 14 -18.46 -9.29 -6.79
CA ALA A 14 -17.35 -8.48 -6.35
C ALA A 14 -16.37 -8.19 -7.49
N ILE A 15 -15.71 -7.04 -7.39
CA ILE A 15 -14.54 -6.68 -8.18
C ILE A 15 -13.33 -6.76 -7.26
N LEU A 16 -12.33 -7.54 -7.65
CA LEU A 16 -11.03 -7.53 -6.99
C LEU A 16 -10.22 -6.34 -7.50
N VAL A 17 -9.71 -5.50 -6.61
CA VAL A 17 -8.80 -4.41 -6.92
C VAL A 17 -7.42 -4.72 -6.34
N LEU A 18 -6.42 -4.94 -7.20
CA LEU A 18 -5.03 -5.12 -6.80
C LEU A 18 -4.29 -3.79 -6.89
N ALA A 19 -3.64 -3.37 -5.80
CA ALA A 19 -2.95 -2.08 -5.72
C ALA A 19 -1.60 -2.16 -4.98
N PRO A 20 -0.53 -1.51 -5.50
CA PRO A 20 0.77 -1.40 -4.81
C PRO A 20 0.83 -0.26 -3.78
N MET A 21 -0.28 0.46 -3.58
CA MET A 21 -0.43 1.58 -2.65
C MET A 21 -1.66 1.37 -1.77
N PRO A 22 -1.62 1.82 -0.51
CA PRO A 22 -2.76 1.66 0.38
C PRO A 22 -3.88 2.63 -0.01
N ALA A 23 -5.12 2.22 0.21
CA ALA A 23 -6.29 3.09 0.03
C ALA A 23 -6.50 4.07 1.20
N ALA A 24 -5.89 3.84 2.37
CA ALA A 24 -5.93 4.76 3.50
C ALA A 24 -4.57 4.92 4.18
N PRO A 25 -4.20 6.14 4.62
CA PRO A 25 -4.86 7.41 4.40
C PRO A 25 -4.66 7.92 2.97
N VAL A 26 -5.60 8.73 2.51
CA VAL A 26 -5.59 9.34 1.17
C VAL A 26 -4.70 10.60 1.18
N SER A 27 -3.39 10.38 1.24
CA SER A 27 -2.37 11.44 1.39
C SER A 27 -1.60 11.78 0.10
N ALA A 28 -1.82 11.02 -0.98
CA ALA A 28 -1.11 11.15 -2.25
C ALA A 28 -2.04 10.94 -3.45
N GLY A 29 -1.62 11.44 -4.62
CA GLY A 29 -2.45 11.43 -5.84
C GLY A 29 -2.83 10.03 -6.33
N ASN A 30 -1.90 9.08 -6.30
CA ASN A 30 -2.13 7.67 -6.64
C ASN A 30 -3.14 7.00 -5.69
N ARG A 31 -3.05 7.26 -4.38
CA ARG A 31 -4.01 6.78 -3.38
C ARG A 31 -5.39 7.42 -3.58
N ARG A 32 -5.44 8.72 -3.88
CA ARG A 32 -6.70 9.41 -4.21
C ARG A 32 -7.36 8.85 -5.46
N ARG A 33 -6.56 8.51 -6.48
CA ARG A 33 -7.04 7.83 -7.68
C ARG A 33 -7.63 6.46 -7.35
N LEU A 34 -6.91 5.61 -6.62
CA LEU A 34 -7.39 4.29 -6.20
C LEU A 34 -8.75 4.40 -5.49
N VAL A 35 -8.84 5.26 -4.47
CA VAL A 35 -10.08 5.45 -3.71
C VAL A 35 -11.20 6.00 -4.59
N ALA A 36 -10.95 7.00 -5.42
CA ALA A 36 -11.97 7.59 -6.29
C ALA A 36 -12.52 6.57 -7.31
N THR A 37 -11.65 5.72 -7.87
CA THR A 37 -12.07 4.62 -8.76
C THR A 37 -12.92 3.60 -7.99
N CYS A 38 -12.50 3.17 -6.81
CA CYS A 38 -13.29 2.25 -5.98
C CYS A 38 -14.64 2.86 -5.58
N GLU A 39 -14.69 4.13 -5.17
CA GLU A 39 -15.93 4.84 -4.85
C GLU A 39 -16.90 4.88 -6.05
N ALA A 40 -16.37 5.07 -7.27
CA ALA A 40 -17.16 5.02 -8.50
C ALA A 40 -17.77 3.64 -8.76
N LEU A 41 -16.97 2.57 -8.60
CA LEU A 41 -17.44 1.19 -8.74
C LEU A 41 -18.51 0.87 -7.67
N THR A 42 -18.31 1.31 -6.43
CA THR A 42 -19.31 1.16 -5.35
C THR A 42 -20.59 1.92 -5.65
N ARG A 43 -20.53 3.14 -6.21
CA ARG A 43 -21.74 3.87 -6.69
C ARG A 43 -22.44 3.12 -7.82
N GLY A 44 -21.69 2.41 -8.65
CA GLY A 44 -22.21 1.46 -9.64
C GLY A 44 -22.84 0.20 -9.04
N GLY A 45 -22.79 0.02 -7.72
CA GLY A 45 -23.41 -1.09 -6.99
C GLY A 45 -22.54 -2.36 -6.89
N PHE A 46 -21.26 -2.29 -7.27
CA PHE A 46 -20.33 -3.41 -7.12
C PHE A 46 -19.74 -3.46 -5.71
N ALA A 47 -19.62 -4.65 -5.13
CA ALA A 47 -18.81 -4.85 -3.94
C ALA A 47 -17.32 -4.87 -4.32
N ILE A 48 -16.46 -4.33 -3.46
CA ILE A 48 -15.03 -4.21 -3.75
C ILE A 48 -14.22 -5.01 -2.72
N ASP A 49 -13.42 -5.93 -3.23
CA ASP A 49 -12.36 -6.60 -2.48
C ASP A 49 -11.02 -5.93 -2.83
N LEU A 50 -10.27 -5.48 -1.82
CA LEU A 50 -8.99 -4.82 -2.02
C LEU A 50 -7.84 -5.79 -1.71
N ALA A 51 -7.00 -6.06 -2.69
CA ALA A 51 -5.68 -6.66 -2.52
C ALA A 51 -4.61 -5.57 -2.49
N TYR A 52 -4.15 -5.22 -1.29
CA TYR A 52 -3.05 -4.30 -1.09
C TYR A 52 -1.72 -5.06 -1.09
N TYR A 53 -0.95 -4.92 -2.17
CA TYR A 53 0.46 -5.27 -2.19
C TYR A 53 1.26 -4.15 -1.52
N ALA A 54 1.92 -4.46 -0.41
CA ALA A 54 2.66 -3.53 0.45
C ALA A 54 3.97 -3.01 -0.18
N HIS A 55 3.91 -2.62 -1.44
CA HIS A 55 5.02 -2.09 -2.21
C HIS A 55 5.43 -0.72 -1.72
N GLU A 56 4.48 0.21 -1.56
CA GLU A 56 4.77 1.54 -1.02
C GLU A 56 5.34 1.47 0.42
N ASP A 57 4.80 0.58 1.26
CA ASP A 57 5.32 0.34 2.61
C ASP A 57 6.81 -0.06 2.60
N GLN A 58 7.22 -0.93 1.68
CA GLN A 58 8.64 -1.32 1.55
C GLN A 58 9.53 -0.12 1.21
N ILE A 59 9.04 0.83 0.42
CA ILE A 59 9.78 2.06 0.09
C ILE A 59 9.97 2.91 1.34
N TYR A 60 8.89 3.16 2.11
CA TYR A 60 8.99 3.89 3.38
C TYR A 60 10.00 3.24 4.33
N ARG A 61 9.89 1.92 4.54
CA ARG A 61 10.80 1.15 5.41
C ARG A 61 12.25 1.25 4.95
N ARG A 62 12.50 1.19 3.63
CA ARG A 62 13.85 1.30 3.05
C ARG A 62 14.52 2.66 3.31
N PHE A 63 13.74 3.70 3.54
CA PHE A 63 14.26 5.03 3.92
C PHE A 63 14.15 5.30 5.42
N GLY A 64 13.94 4.26 6.24
CA GLY A 64 13.85 4.37 7.70
C GLY A 64 12.64 5.20 8.14
N GLN A 65 11.54 5.13 7.38
CA GLN A 65 10.28 5.81 7.67
C GLN A 65 9.20 4.77 7.95
N HIS A 66 8.26 5.12 8.82
CA HIS A 66 7.08 4.30 9.04
C HIS A 66 6.09 4.49 7.90
N PRO A 67 5.59 3.41 7.28
CA PRO A 67 4.53 3.52 6.30
C PRO A 67 3.30 4.18 6.94
N PRO A 68 2.66 5.14 6.26
CA PRO A 68 1.48 5.79 6.81
C PRO A 68 0.21 4.93 6.71
N THR A 69 0.31 3.67 6.28
CA THR A 69 -0.82 2.77 5.95
C THR A 69 -1.77 2.55 7.12
N ASP A 70 -3.06 2.78 6.88
CA ASP A 70 -4.16 2.53 7.82
C ASP A 70 -5.01 1.35 7.33
N LEU A 71 -4.62 0.12 7.74
CA LEU A 71 -5.34 -1.10 7.38
C LEU A 71 -6.76 -1.13 7.95
N LEU A 72 -6.97 -0.56 9.13
CA LEU A 72 -8.27 -0.57 9.81
C LEU A 72 -9.29 0.27 9.03
N GLU A 73 -8.88 1.44 8.54
CA GLU A 73 -9.76 2.28 7.73
C GLU A 73 -10.08 1.64 6.38
N MET A 74 -9.12 0.93 5.76
CA MET A 74 -9.39 0.15 4.55
C MET A 74 -10.44 -0.94 4.82
N GLU A 75 -10.32 -1.68 5.90
CA GLU A 75 -11.27 -2.76 6.24
C GLU A 75 -12.68 -2.27 6.58
N ARG A 76 -12.83 -1.01 6.99
CA ARG A 76 -14.14 -0.37 7.12
C ARG A 76 -14.76 0.02 5.78
N THR A 77 -13.93 0.18 4.76
CA THR A 77 -14.31 0.73 3.45
C THR A 77 -14.60 -0.37 2.43
N PHE A 78 -13.81 -1.44 2.42
CA PHE A 78 -13.90 -2.53 1.46
C PHE A 78 -14.58 -3.76 2.06
N ARG A 79 -15.19 -4.61 1.20
CA ARG A 79 -15.83 -5.86 1.63
C ARG A 79 -14.81 -6.80 2.27
N ASN A 80 -13.67 -7.00 1.59
CA ASN A 80 -12.52 -7.72 2.09
C ASN A 80 -11.23 -6.91 1.83
N VAL A 81 -10.25 -7.01 2.73
CA VAL A 81 -8.91 -6.43 2.53
C VAL A 81 -7.83 -7.49 2.73
N PHE A 82 -7.07 -7.71 1.68
CA PHE A 82 -5.99 -8.67 1.61
C PHE A 82 -4.66 -7.92 1.59
N LEU A 83 -3.76 -8.24 2.52
CA LEU A 83 -2.40 -7.68 2.55
C LEU A 83 -1.43 -8.69 1.92
N ILE A 84 -0.66 -8.25 0.95
CA ILE A 84 0.39 -9.04 0.30
C ILE A 84 1.73 -8.40 0.65
N GLU A 85 2.58 -9.14 1.37
CA GLU A 85 3.95 -8.72 1.69
C GLU A 85 4.97 -9.58 0.96
N ALA A 86 5.70 -9.00 0.01
CA ALA A 86 6.73 -9.72 -0.72
C ALA A 86 7.93 -10.06 0.17
N ARG A 87 8.57 -11.21 -0.05
CA ARG A 87 9.82 -11.59 0.62
C ARG A 87 11.00 -10.80 0.10
N THR A 88 11.02 -10.52 -1.20
CA THR A 88 12.10 -9.83 -1.89
C THR A 88 11.98 -8.32 -1.78
N VAL A 89 13.12 -7.64 -1.64
CA VAL A 89 13.18 -6.17 -1.72
C VAL A 89 12.94 -5.73 -3.16
N ILE A 90 12.03 -4.78 -3.34
CA ILE A 90 11.80 -4.16 -4.65
C ILE A 90 13.06 -3.44 -5.14
N PRO A 91 13.49 -3.69 -6.40
CA PRO A 91 14.63 -2.98 -6.97
C PRO A 91 14.26 -1.53 -7.31
N LEU A 92 14.83 -0.57 -6.58
CA LEU A 92 14.69 0.86 -6.90
C LEU A 92 15.60 1.33 -8.05
N LYS A 93 16.54 0.49 -8.48
CA LYS A 93 17.46 0.75 -9.61
C LYS A 93 17.67 -0.53 -10.40
N THR A 94 17.89 -0.38 -11.70
CA THR A 94 18.28 -1.47 -12.60
C THR A 94 19.66 -1.18 -13.21
N ARG A 95 20.40 -2.24 -13.55
CA ARG A 95 21.67 -2.14 -14.31
C ARG A 95 21.42 -2.05 -15.82
N SER A 96 20.20 -2.33 -16.25
CA SER A 96 19.75 -2.22 -17.63
C SER A 96 19.38 -0.77 -17.98
N THR A 97 19.06 -0.51 -19.24
CA THR A 97 18.57 0.81 -19.70
C THR A 97 17.15 1.15 -19.24
N ALA A 98 16.40 0.14 -18.80
CA ALA A 98 15.01 0.17 -18.36
C ALA A 98 14.72 -1.07 -17.50
N PHE A 99 13.71 -0.99 -16.62
CA PHE A 99 13.24 -2.16 -15.87
C PHE A 99 12.50 -3.12 -16.81
N GLY A 100 12.61 -4.41 -16.54
CA GLY A 100 11.70 -5.40 -17.12
C GLY A 100 10.28 -5.13 -16.64
N ILE A 101 9.28 -5.38 -17.49
CA ILE A 101 7.88 -5.07 -17.16
C ILE A 101 7.40 -5.75 -15.86
N ASP A 102 7.91 -6.94 -15.58
CA ASP A 102 7.51 -7.75 -14.43
C ASP A 102 8.41 -7.59 -13.19
N GLU A 103 9.45 -6.75 -13.28
CA GLU A 103 10.49 -6.66 -12.25
C GLU A 103 9.97 -6.12 -10.90
N TRP A 104 8.82 -5.44 -10.91
CA TRP A 104 8.11 -4.95 -9.71
C TRP A 104 6.85 -5.77 -9.36
N CYS A 105 6.59 -6.89 -10.06
CA CYS A 105 5.54 -7.85 -9.73
C CYS A 105 6.17 -9.09 -9.09
N PRO A 106 6.20 -9.23 -7.75
CA PRO A 106 6.76 -10.41 -7.10
C PRO A 106 5.87 -11.65 -7.32
N ASP A 107 6.42 -12.85 -7.11
CA ASP A 107 5.68 -14.10 -7.31
C ASP A 107 4.50 -14.25 -6.34
N GLU A 108 4.61 -13.69 -5.12
CA GLU A 108 3.55 -13.71 -4.12
C GLU A 108 2.26 -13.00 -4.58
N VAL A 109 2.37 -12.03 -5.50
CA VAL A 109 1.19 -11.38 -6.10
C VAL A 109 0.48 -12.33 -7.07
N GLY A 110 1.23 -13.13 -7.82
CA GLY A 110 0.67 -14.16 -8.71
C GLY A 110 0.03 -15.31 -7.93
N ASP A 111 0.72 -15.80 -6.90
CA ASP A 111 0.20 -16.83 -5.98
C ASP A 111 -1.11 -16.40 -5.32
N PHE A 112 -1.17 -15.14 -4.86
CA PHE A 112 -2.40 -14.56 -4.32
C PHE A 112 -3.53 -14.55 -5.35
N MET A 113 -3.25 -14.12 -6.60
CA MET A 113 -4.28 -14.05 -7.63
C MET A 113 -4.89 -15.42 -7.92
N ALA A 114 -4.04 -16.45 -8.05
CA ALA A 114 -4.48 -17.82 -8.28
C ALA A 114 -5.35 -18.36 -7.12
N TRP A 115 -4.92 -18.12 -5.87
CA TRP A 115 -5.70 -18.48 -4.70
C TRP A 115 -7.04 -17.74 -4.66
N TYR A 116 -7.05 -16.42 -4.85
CA TYR A 116 -8.24 -15.60 -4.74
C TYR A 116 -9.28 -16.01 -5.79
N CYS A 117 -8.88 -16.20 -7.05
CA CYS A 117 -9.80 -16.64 -8.10
C CYS A 117 -10.40 -18.02 -7.81
N SER A 118 -9.68 -18.90 -7.11
CA SER A 118 -10.23 -20.19 -6.66
C SER A 118 -11.15 -20.06 -5.45
N ALA A 119 -10.87 -19.14 -4.53
CA ALA A 119 -11.63 -18.95 -3.29
C ALA A 119 -12.92 -18.13 -3.50
N TYR A 120 -12.92 -17.23 -4.47
CA TYR A 120 -14.01 -16.31 -4.81
C TYR A 120 -14.41 -16.48 -6.29
N PRO A 121 -14.98 -17.64 -6.67
CA PRO A 121 -15.34 -17.93 -8.06
C PRO A 121 -16.45 -17.01 -8.60
N GLU A 122 -17.16 -16.29 -7.74
CA GLU A 122 -18.16 -15.31 -8.13
C GLU A 122 -17.57 -14.00 -8.66
N THR A 123 -16.27 -13.74 -8.46
CA THR A 123 -15.63 -12.49 -8.89
C THR A 123 -15.85 -12.24 -10.37
N GLY A 124 -16.38 -11.06 -10.68
CA GLY A 124 -16.78 -10.68 -12.03
C GLY A 124 -15.67 -10.00 -12.83
N ALA A 125 -14.85 -9.20 -12.14
CA ALA A 125 -13.75 -8.48 -12.73
C ALA A 125 -12.56 -8.34 -11.77
N VAL A 126 -11.37 -8.18 -12.35
CA VAL A 126 -10.12 -7.88 -11.65
C VAL A 126 -9.55 -6.58 -12.22
N LEU A 127 -9.31 -5.60 -11.34
CA LEU A 127 -8.68 -4.32 -11.66
C LEU A 127 -7.28 -4.27 -11.04
N VAL A 128 -6.25 -4.22 -11.88
CA VAL A 128 -4.86 -4.08 -11.46
C VAL A 128 -4.41 -2.63 -11.61
N ASN A 129 -3.86 -2.05 -10.53
CA ASN A 129 -3.27 -0.72 -10.58
C ASN A 129 -1.79 -0.80 -10.96
N TYR A 130 -1.42 0.00 -11.95
CA TYR A 130 -0.13 0.07 -12.62
C TYR A 130 0.21 -1.15 -13.49
N VAL A 131 0.75 -0.86 -14.68
CA VAL A 131 1.13 -1.89 -15.67
C VAL A 131 2.24 -2.84 -15.18
N PHE A 132 3.08 -2.41 -14.23
CA PHE A 132 4.14 -3.26 -13.69
C PHE A 132 3.62 -4.40 -12.79
N LEU A 133 2.33 -4.41 -12.43
CA LEU A 133 1.67 -5.54 -11.78
C LEU A 133 0.88 -6.42 -12.77
N SER A 134 0.93 -6.12 -14.07
CA SER A 134 0.12 -6.80 -15.09
C SER A 134 0.34 -8.31 -15.16
N ARG A 135 1.51 -8.83 -14.78
CA ARG A 135 1.77 -10.28 -14.68
C ARG A 135 0.77 -10.99 -13.77
N ALA A 136 0.21 -10.31 -12.77
CA ALA A 136 -0.81 -10.87 -11.90
C ALA A 136 -2.04 -11.36 -12.70
N LEU A 137 -2.35 -10.74 -13.84
CA LEU A 137 -3.50 -11.10 -14.68
C LEU A 137 -3.34 -12.47 -15.36
N GLU A 138 -2.12 -12.99 -15.49
CA GLU A 138 -1.88 -14.33 -16.06
C GLU A 138 -2.49 -15.45 -15.19
N GLY A 139 -2.72 -15.19 -13.91
CA GLY A 139 -3.38 -16.12 -12.98
C GLY A 139 -4.90 -16.02 -12.93
N VAL A 140 -5.53 -15.13 -13.72
CA VAL A 140 -6.97 -14.91 -13.69
C VAL A 140 -7.71 -15.97 -14.51
N LEU A 141 -8.81 -16.50 -13.97
CA LEU A 141 -9.61 -17.54 -14.63
C LEU A 141 -10.35 -16.99 -15.87
N PRO A 142 -10.54 -17.82 -16.92
CA PRO A 142 -11.34 -17.44 -18.07
C PRO A 142 -12.76 -17.00 -17.68
N GLY A 143 -13.25 -15.90 -18.27
CA GLY A 143 -14.59 -15.36 -18.03
C GLY A 143 -14.66 -14.25 -16.97
N VAL A 144 -13.56 -13.99 -16.26
CA VAL A 144 -13.40 -12.79 -15.42
C VAL A 144 -12.85 -11.66 -16.28
N LEU A 145 -13.47 -10.48 -16.22
CA LEU A 145 -13.00 -9.32 -16.99
C LEU A 145 -11.74 -8.74 -16.35
N THR A 146 -10.68 -8.53 -17.13
CA THR A 146 -9.40 -8.00 -16.64
C THR A 146 -9.20 -6.54 -17.06
N LEU A 147 -8.83 -5.71 -16.09
CA LEU A 147 -8.63 -4.28 -16.28
C LEU A 147 -7.28 -3.84 -15.72
N ILE A 148 -6.64 -2.87 -16.37
CA ILE A 148 -5.47 -2.15 -15.83
C ILE A 148 -5.81 -0.67 -15.67
N ASP A 149 -5.67 -0.11 -14.46
CA ASP A 149 -5.60 1.34 -14.25
C ASP A 149 -4.13 1.77 -14.36
N THR A 150 -3.78 2.55 -15.40
CA THR A 150 -2.37 2.75 -15.74
C THR A 150 -1.63 3.68 -14.79
N HIS A 151 -2.33 4.67 -14.21
CA HIS A 151 -1.82 5.79 -13.39
C HIS A 151 -0.78 6.72 -14.05
N ASP A 152 0.13 6.15 -14.83
CA ASP A 152 1.23 6.82 -15.49
C ASP A 152 1.57 6.13 -16.82
N ARG A 153 2.20 6.87 -17.73
CA ARG A 153 2.98 6.32 -18.84
C ARG A 153 4.41 6.03 -18.39
N PHE A 154 4.85 4.79 -18.53
CA PHE A 154 6.17 4.34 -18.08
C PHE A 154 7.22 4.27 -19.19
N ALA A 155 6.81 4.05 -20.45
CA ALA A 155 7.77 4.00 -21.55
C ALA A 155 8.48 5.35 -21.72
N GLY A 156 9.81 5.32 -21.59
CA GLY A 156 10.64 6.50 -21.79
C GLY A 156 10.52 7.55 -20.69
N ARG A 157 9.88 7.24 -19.54
CA ARG A 157 9.76 8.14 -18.38
C ARG A 157 11.12 8.66 -17.92
N GLN A 158 12.15 7.83 -17.96
CA GLN A 158 13.54 8.18 -17.62
C GLN A 158 14.10 9.35 -18.46
N ASN A 159 13.59 9.56 -19.67
CA ASN A 159 14.03 10.67 -20.51
C ASN A 159 13.60 12.04 -19.97
N GLN A 160 12.54 12.10 -19.16
CA GLN A 160 12.07 13.33 -18.51
C GLN A 160 13.07 13.86 -17.48
N TYR A 161 13.91 13.00 -16.91
CA TYR A 161 14.91 13.36 -15.91
C TYR A 161 16.23 13.86 -16.52
N ARG A 162 16.50 13.51 -17.80
CA ARG A 162 17.76 13.85 -18.51
C ARG A 162 18.07 15.35 -18.56
N PRO A 163 17.13 16.26 -18.91
CA PRO A 163 17.41 17.69 -18.95
C PRO A 163 17.87 18.26 -17.61
N PHE A 164 17.56 17.56 -16.52
CA PHE A 164 17.81 18.01 -15.15
C PHE A 164 18.98 17.29 -14.48
N ARG A 165 19.67 16.37 -15.19
CA ARG A 165 20.76 15.53 -14.64
C ARG A 165 20.35 14.81 -13.35
N ALA A 166 19.08 14.41 -13.25
CA ALA A 166 18.53 13.63 -12.15
C ALA A 166 18.41 12.15 -12.55
N GLU A 167 18.53 11.25 -11.58
CA GLU A 167 18.20 9.84 -11.78
C GLU A 167 16.68 9.63 -11.63
N PRO A 168 16.06 8.74 -12.43
CA PRO A 168 14.68 8.34 -12.20
C PRO A 168 14.52 7.70 -10.82
N ASN A 169 13.49 8.10 -10.10
CA ASN A 169 13.22 7.69 -8.71
C ASN A 169 12.03 6.72 -8.57
N PHE A 170 11.44 6.29 -9.69
CA PHE A 170 10.29 5.39 -9.74
C PHE A 170 10.38 4.46 -10.95
N PHE A 171 9.43 3.52 -11.13
CA PHE A 171 9.42 2.58 -12.24
C PHE A 171 9.48 3.28 -13.60
N TYR A 172 10.18 2.66 -14.56
CA TYR A 172 10.20 3.05 -15.97
C TYR A 172 10.59 1.84 -16.81
N THR A 173 9.98 1.71 -17.97
CA THR A 173 10.26 0.60 -18.90
C THR A 173 10.46 1.14 -20.32
N ASP A 174 10.62 0.25 -21.30
CA ASP A 174 10.59 0.60 -22.72
C ASP A 174 9.19 0.40 -23.32
N ALA A 175 9.00 0.86 -24.56
CA ALA A 175 7.69 0.77 -25.21
C ALA A 175 7.23 -0.69 -25.44
N ALA A 176 8.17 -1.62 -25.65
CA ALA A 176 7.84 -3.02 -25.86
C ALA A 176 7.38 -3.69 -24.55
N GLY A 177 8.04 -3.39 -23.43
CA GLY A 177 7.65 -3.83 -22.11
C GLY A 177 6.29 -3.27 -21.69
N GLU A 178 6.05 -1.97 -21.90
CA GLU A 178 4.74 -1.36 -21.62
C GLU A 178 3.64 -1.96 -22.50
N ALA A 179 3.88 -2.18 -23.80
CA ALA A 179 2.96 -2.86 -24.71
C ALA A 179 2.60 -4.27 -24.21
N ALA A 180 3.61 -5.07 -23.88
CA ALA A 180 3.44 -6.44 -23.40
C ALA A 180 2.63 -6.49 -22.10
N GLY A 181 2.87 -5.56 -21.16
CA GLY A 181 2.10 -5.49 -19.92
C GLY A 181 0.65 -5.08 -20.14
N LEU A 182 0.40 -4.10 -21.02
CA LEU A 182 -0.97 -3.67 -21.34
C LEU A 182 -1.78 -4.74 -22.07
N ALA A 183 -1.14 -5.54 -22.93
CA ALA A 183 -1.77 -6.63 -23.67
C ALA A 183 -2.28 -7.79 -22.79
N ARG A 184 -1.94 -7.82 -21.50
CA ARG A 184 -2.45 -8.81 -20.54
C ARG A 184 -3.86 -8.53 -20.03
N ALA A 185 -4.44 -7.38 -20.36
CA ALA A 185 -5.77 -6.99 -19.92
C ALA A 185 -6.76 -6.88 -21.08
N ASP A 186 -8.04 -7.13 -20.80
CA ASP A 186 -9.13 -6.88 -21.73
C ASP A 186 -9.35 -5.37 -21.93
N VAL A 187 -9.21 -4.62 -20.83
CA VAL A 187 -9.45 -3.16 -20.79
C VAL A 187 -8.28 -2.42 -20.14
N VAL A 188 -7.82 -1.35 -20.78
CA VAL A 188 -6.83 -0.41 -20.24
C VAL A 188 -7.52 0.91 -19.92
N LEU A 189 -7.41 1.37 -18.68
CA LEU A 189 -7.97 2.64 -18.22
C LEU A 189 -6.88 3.71 -18.22
N ALA A 190 -7.02 4.69 -19.10
CA ALA A 190 -6.16 5.86 -19.20
C ALA A 190 -6.77 7.05 -18.45
N ILE A 191 -5.95 7.90 -17.83
CA ILE A 191 -6.44 9.05 -17.08
C ILE A 191 -6.68 10.26 -17.99
N GLN A 192 -5.77 10.51 -18.92
CA GLN A 192 -5.81 11.66 -19.83
C GLN A 192 -6.09 11.22 -21.28
N ALA A 193 -6.75 12.07 -22.07
CA ALA A 193 -7.06 11.76 -23.47
C ALA A 193 -5.80 11.51 -24.33
N ALA A 194 -4.72 12.25 -24.08
CA ALA A 194 -3.43 12.04 -24.74
C ALA A 194 -2.80 10.68 -24.40
N GLU A 195 -2.93 10.24 -23.14
CA GLU A 195 -2.48 8.92 -22.71
C GLU A 195 -3.33 7.81 -23.33
N ALA A 196 -4.66 8.00 -23.40
CA ALA A 196 -5.55 7.06 -24.04
C ALA A 196 -5.18 6.83 -25.51
N ALA A 197 -4.92 7.91 -26.26
CA ALA A 197 -4.46 7.82 -27.64
C ALA A 197 -3.08 7.13 -27.77
N TYR A 198 -2.17 7.39 -26.83
CA TYR A 198 -0.87 6.73 -26.78
C TYR A 198 -1.01 5.22 -26.56
N PHE A 199 -1.77 4.80 -25.55
CA PHE A 199 -1.95 3.38 -25.24
C PHE A 199 -2.72 2.63 -26.34
N ALA A 200 -3.70 3.27 -26.97
CA ALA A 200 -4.43 2.68 -28.10
C ALA A 200 -3.54 2.43 -29.33
N GLY A 201 -2.41 3.14 -29.44
CA GLY A 201 -1.39 2.87 -30.45
C GLY A 201 -0.36 1.80 -30.04
N LEU A 202 -0.41 1.33 -28.79
CA LEU A 202 0.59 0.43 -28.20
C LEU A 202 0.06 -0.99 -27.94
N THR A 203 -1.26 -1.16 -27.75
CA THR A 203 -1.92 -2.45 -27.50
C THR A 203 -3.21 -2.59 -28.30
N ASP A 204 -3.61 -3.84 -28.58
CA ASP A 204 -4.92 -4.18 -29.15
C ASP A 204 -6.03 -4.24 -28.09
N SER A 205 -5.68 -4.21 -26.80
CA SER A 205 -6.64 -4.14 -25.69
C SER A 205 -7.53 -2.90 -25.80
N ARG A 206 -8.78 -3.00 -25.33
CA ARG A 206 -9.70 -1.86 -25.37
C ARG A 206 -9.22 -0.76 -24.43
N VAL A 207 -8.92 0.42 -24.94
CA VAL A 207 -8.54 1.57 -24.12
C VAL A 207 -9.75 2.44 -23.81
N LEU A 208 -10.01 2.69 -22.52
CA LEU A 208 -11.03 3.62 -22.05
C LEU A 208 -10.40 4.82 -21.36
N LEU A 209 -10.97 6.00 -21.59
CA LEU A 209 -10.66 7.19 -20.80
C LEU A 209 -11.43 7.10 -19.47
N LEU A 210 -10.75 7.32 -18.36
CA LEU A 210 -11.32 7.41 -17.03
C LEU A 210 -10.60 8.50 -16.23
N PRO A 211 -10.96 9.79 -16.37
CA PRO A 211 -10.42 10.86 -15.55
C PRO A 211 -11.03 10.79 -14.14
N PRO A 212 -10.30 11.13 -13.06
CA PRO A 212 -10.86 11.25 -11.72
C PRO A 212 -12.05 12.21 -11.67
N HIS A 213 -13.16 11.77 -11.07
CA HIS A 213 -14.28 12.65 -10.80
C HIS A 213 -13.98 13.55 -9.59
N PHE A 214 -14.12 14.87 -9.74
CA PHE A 214 -14.02 15.83 -8.66
C PHE A 214 -15.41 16.40 -8.38
N PRO A 215 -16.07 16.02 -7.28
CA PRO A 215 -17.38 16.58 -6.94
C PRO A 215 -17.25 18.05 -6.56
N ALA A 216 -18.17 18.89 -7.05
CA ALA A 216 -18.19 20.31 -6.72
C ALA A 216 -18.45 20.51 -5.21
N GLN A 217 -17.48 21.11 -4.52
CA GLN A 217 -17.52 21.36 -3.07
C GLN A 217 -18.05 22.75 -2.74
N LYS A 218 -17.67 23.75 -3.56
CA LYS A 218 -18.06 25.15 -3.37
C LYS A 218 -18.33 25.81 -4.72
N PRO A 219 -19.23 26.81 -4.78
CA PRO A 219 -19.40 27.63 -5.97
C PRO A 219 -18.10 28.42 -6.25
N PHE A 220 -17.89 28.79 -7.51
CA PHE A 220 -16.73 29.59 -7.89
C PHE A 220 -16.76 30.96 -7.20
N ALA A 221 -15.67 31.26 -6.49
CA ALA A 221 -15.49 32.55 -5.85
C ALA A 221 -15.16 33.63 -6.90
N MET A 222 -15.66 34.83 -6.65
CA MET A 222 -15.32 36.04 -7.41
C MET A 222 -14.63 37.02 -6.46
N PRO A 223 -13.34 36.82 -6.13
CA PRO A 223 -12.63 37.76 -5.28
C PRO A 223 -12.50 39.12 -5.97
N GLU A 224 -12.54 40.21 -5.21
CA GLU A 224 -12.28 41.56 -5.73
C GLU A 224 -10.78 41.84 -5.90
N ARG A 225 -9.93 41.09 -5.19
CA ARG A 225 -8.46 41.16 -5.25
C ARG A 225 -7.84 39.82 -4.87
N VAL A 226 -6.60 39.60 -5.28
CA VAL A 226 -5.81 38.45 -4.82
C VAL A 226 -4.93 38.90 -3.66
N ALA A 227 -5.19 38.41 -2.45
CA ALA A 227 -4.32 38.60 -1.30
C ALA A 227 -3.38 37.40 -1.10
N ARG A 228 -3.87 36.19 -1.41
CA ARG A 228 -3.11 34.94 -1.21
C ARG A 228 -3.23 34.02 -2.42
N ILE A 229 -2.09 33.56 -2.91
CA ILE A 229 -2.01 32.47 -3.89
C ILE A 229 -1.61 31.17 -3.21
N GLY A 230 -2.30 30.08 -3.52
CA GLY A 230 -2.09 28.77 -2.89
C GLY A 230 -1.32 27.79 -3.76
N PHE A 231 -0.45 26.98 -3.13
CA PHE A 231 0.08 25.75 -3.69
C PHE A 231 -0.07 24.60 -2.69
N LEU A 232 -0.73 23.51 -3.12
CA LEU A 232 -0.84 22.26 -2.36
C LEU A 232 0.05 21.19 -2.98
N GLY A 233 0.82 20.45 -2.18
CA GLY A 233 1.68 19.39 -2.70
C GLY A 233 2.21 18.37 -1.69
N HIS A 234 2.59 17.22 -2.24
CA HIS A 234 3.38 16.18 -1.57
C HIS A 234 4.87 16.30 -1.98
N GLY A 235 5.78 15.80 -1.15
CA GLY A 235 7.23 15.98 -1.23
C GLY A 235 7.97 15.19 -2.33
N ASN A 236 7.36 14.98 -3.50
CA ASN A 236 8.02 14.28 -4.62
C ASN A 236 8.86 15.22 -5.51
N ASP A 237 9.81 14.65 -6.27
CA ASP A 237 10.76 15.42 -7.09
C ASP A 237 10.09 16.43 -8.04
N PRO A 238 9.02 16.08 -8.79
CA PRO A 238 8.38 17.04 -9.68
C PRO A 238 7.77 18.24 -8.96
N ASN A 239 7.12 18.01 -7.80
CA ASN A 239 6.56 19.09 -7.01
C ASN A 239 7.67 19.96 -6.40
N LEU A 240 8.67 19.36 -5.77
CA LEU A 240 9.78 20.06 -5.12
C LEU A 240 10.58 20.91 -6.10
N PHE A 241 10.88 20.35 -7.27
CA PHE A 241 11.57 21.08 -8.32
C PHE A 241 10.74 22.29 -8.79
N SER A 242 9.47 22.07 -9.11
CA SER A 242 8.58 23.09 -9.68
C SER A 242 8.30 24.22 -8.67
N ILE A 243 7.93 23.88 -7.44
CA ILE A 243 7.67 24.88 -6.40
C ILE A 243 8.95 25.61 -5.99
N GLY A 244 10.09 24.91 -5.91
CA GLY A 244 11.37 25.52 -5.57
C GLY A 244 11.82 26.56 -6.61
N ARG A 245 11.57 26.30 -7.90
CA ARG A 245 11.78 27.29 -8.98
C ARG A 245 10.81 28.46 -8.83
N PHE A 246 9.52 28.19 -8.67
CA PHE A 246 8.51 29.23 -8.56
C PHE A 246 8.70 30.12 -7.32
N ILE A 247 9.11 29.58 -6.17
CA ILE A 247 9.44 30.35 -4.97
C ILE A 247 10.53 31.40 -5.26
N ARG A 248 11.60 31.01 -5.97
CA ARG A 248 12.68 31.94 -6.33
C ARG A 248 12.18 33.04 -7.24
N THR A 249 11.44 32.68 -8.29
CA THR A 249 10.84 33.63 -9.23
C THR A 249 9.83 34.55 -8.54
N TRP A 250 9.02 34.04 -7.62
CA TRP A 250 7.99 34.80 -6.89
C TRP A 250 8.60 35.84 -5.95
N ARG A 251 9.63 35.44 -5.19
CA ARG A 251 10.34 36.34 -4.26
C ARG A 251 11.05 37.48 -4.96
N ASP A 252 11.53 37.26 -6.18
CA ASP A 252 12.26 38.28 -6.92
C ASP A 252 11.40 39.54 -7.14
N GLY A 253 11.82 40.65 -6.56
CA GLY A 253 11.07 41.91 -6.59
C GLY A 253 9.73 41.89 -5.84
N TRP A 254 9.49 40.95 -4.91
CA TRP A 254 8.26 40.94 -4.11
C TRP A 254 8.19 42.16 -3.17
N THR A 255 6.98 42.69 -2.99
CA THR A 255 6.68 43.85 -2.15
C THR A 255 5.38 43.60 -1.34
N PRO A 256 5.16 44.24 -0.16
CA PRO A 256 4.01 43.94 0.71
C PRO A 256 2.61 44.16 0.11
N ASP A 257 2.53 44.92 -0.98
CA ASP A 257 1.32 45.18 -1.75
C ASP A 257 1.00 44.07 -2.77
N ARG A 258 1.87 43.06 -2.92
CA ARG A 258 1.67 41.87 -3.76
C ARG A 258 1.10 40.70 -2.94
N PRO A 259 0.47 39.71 -3.59
CA PRO A 259 -0.05 38.54 -2.89
C PRO A 259 1.02 37.77 -2.11
N GLU A 260 0.61 37.07 -1.06
CA GLU A 260 1.44 36.08 -0.36
C GLU A 260 1.26 34.70 -1.01
N LEU A 261 2.37 33.97 -1.24
CA LEU A 261 2.33 32.56 -1.62
C LEU A 261 2.23 31.69 -0.36
N VAL A 262 1.10 30.98 -0.23
CA VAL A 262 0.87 30.01 0.85
C VAL A 262 1.04 28.59 0.33
N ILE A 263 1.88 27.81 1.00
CA ILE A 263 2.22 26.43 0.60
C ILE A 263 1.74 25.48 1.69
N ALA A 264 1.02 24.43 1.32
CA ALA A 264 0.51 23.42 2.25
C ALA A 264 0.81 21.99 1.78
N GLY A 265 0.73 21.06 2.73
CA GLY A 265 0.93 19.64 2.54
C GLY A 265 2.30 19.16 3.05
N GLU A 266 2.54 17.86 2.93
CA GLU A 266 3.77 17.20 3.37
C GLU A 266 5.03 17.83 2.75
N ILE A 267 4.90 18.41 1.55
CA ILE A 267 5.98 19.10 0.84
C ILE A 267 6.69 20.15 1.70
N CYS A 268 5.99 20.78 2.65
CA CYS A 268 6.57 21.76 3.57
C CYS A 268 7.76 21.20 4.37
N ARG A 269 7.76 19.90 4.70
CA ARG A 269 8.86 19.23 5.42
C ARG A 269 10.17 19.22 4.63
N SER A 270 10.07 19.24 3.30
CA SER A 270 11.20 19.21 2.36
C SER A 270 11.61 20.61 1.90
N LEU A 271 11.05 21.66 2.50
CA LEU A 271 11.32 23.06 2.16
C LEU A 271 11.85 23.88 3.34
N PRO A 272 12.85 23.40 4.11
CA PRO A 272 13.38 24.16 5.24
C PRO A 272 14.01 25.49 4.77
N GLY A 273 13.73 26.58 5.50
CA GLY A 273 14.31 27.89 5.23
C GLY A 273 13.71 28.65 4.04
N VAL A 274 12.64 28.15 3.42
CA VAL A 274 11.93 28.86 2.33
C VAL A 274 10.78 29.75 2.81
N GLU A 275 10.68 30.05 4.10
CA GLU A 275 9.82 31.15 4.57
C GLU A 275 10.52 32.50 4.40
N GLY A 276 9.75 33.57 4.30
CA GLY A 276 10.28 34.93 4.10
C GLY A 276 9.32 35.84 3.36
N PRO A 277 9.82 36.98 2.82
CA PRO A 277 8.98 37.94 2.12
C PRO A 277 8.16 37.27 1.01
N GLY A 278 6.83 37.34 1.14
CA GLY A 278 5.88 36.81 0.18
C GLY A 278 5.70 35.30 0.15
N VAL A 279 6.29 34.53 1.06
CA VAL A 279 6.17 33.05 1.11
C VAL A 279 5.96 32.56 2.54
N ARG A 280 4.89 31.80 2.75
CA ARG A 280 4.53 31.19 4.04
C ARG A 280 4.21 29.70 3.90
N LEU A 281 4.74 28.90 4.81
CA LEU A 281 4.44 27.47 4.89
C LEU A 281 3.33 27.24 5.91
N LEU A 282 2.26 26.55 5.51
CA LEU A 282 1.15 26.17 6.40
C LEU A 282 1.40 24.81 7.07
N GLY A 283 2.36 24.04 6.59
CA GLY A 283 2.59 22.67 7.04
C GLY A 283 1.53 21.69 6.50
N TYR A 284 1.35 20.58 7.21
CA TYR A 284 0.30 19.62 6.94
C TYR A 284 -1.03 20.12 7.53
N LEU A 285 -2.12 19.98 6.78
CA LEU A 285 -3.47 20.39 7.19
C LEU A 285 -4.38 19.17 7.14
N ASP A 286 -5.19 18.98 8.18
CA ASP A 286 -6.09 17.82 8.29
C ASP A 286 -7.27 17.89 7.31
N ARG A 287 -7.67 19.10 6.90
CA ARG A 287 -8.79 19.33 5.99
C ARG A 287 -8.37 20.17 4.80
N LEU A 288 -8.69 19.71 3.60
CA LEU A 288 -8.46 20.47 2.37
C LEU A 288 -9.23 21.79 2.37
N GLU A 289 -10.41 21.84 2.98
CA GLU A 289 -11.22 23.06 3.02
C GLU A 289 -10.50 24.21 3.74
N ASP A 290 -9.67 23.91 4.74
CA ASP A 290 -8.92 24.91 5.51
C ASP A 290 -7.83 25.57 4.67
N PHE A 291 -7.24 24.82 3.74
CA PHE A 291 -6.32 25.35 2.76
C PHE A 291 -7.06 26.23 1.73
N TYR A 292 -8.07 25.67 1.08
CA TYR A 292 -8.78 26.38 0.02
C TYR A 292 -9.60 27.56 0.54
N ALA A 293 -9.95 27.63 1.83
CA ALA A 293 -10.54 28.81 2.44
C ALA A 293 -9.57 30.00 2.50
N GLN A 294 -8.26 29.73 2.59
CA GLN A 294 -7.23 30.76 2.72
C GLN A 294 -6.69 31.27 1.37
N ALA A 295 -6.84 30.51 0.29
CA ALA A 295 -6.35 30.89 -1.04
C ALA A 295 -7.43 31.60 -1.87
N ASP A 296 -7.10 32.75 -2.46
CA ASP A 296 -7.97 33.45 -3.40
C ASP A 296 -7.83 32.89 -4.82
N LEU A 297 -6.64 32.34 -5.13
CA LEU A 297 -6.24 31.77 -6.40
C LEU A 297 -5.24 30.66 -6.16
N VAL A 298 -5.25 29.60 -6.97
CA VAL A 298 -4.30 28.48 -6.85
C VAL A 298 -3.34 28.48 -8.03
N VAL A 299 -2.06 28.25 -7.76
CA VAL A 299 -1.02 28.16 -8.79
C VAL A 299 -0.58 26.71 -9.02
N ALA A 300 -0.41 26.34 -10.28
CA ALA A 300 0.16 25.06 -10.71
C ALA A 300 1.38 25.27 -11.62
N PRO A 301 2.52 25.74 -11.07
CA PRO A 301 3.72 26.11 -11.83
C PRO A 301 4.58 24.90 -12.20
N MET A 302 3.96 23.82 -12.69
CA MET A 302 4.66 22.54 -12.91
C MET A 302 5.63 22.64 -14.09
N LEU A 303 6.89 22.29 -13.89
CA LEU A 303 7.93 22.33 -14.93
C LEU A 303 8.37 20.93 -15.39
N MET A 304 7.90 19.91 -14.69
CA MET A 304 8.16 18.50 -14.98
C MET A 304 7.07 17.63 -14.35
N GLY A 305 7.10 16.34 -14.68
CA GLY A 305 6.22 15.30 -14.14
C GLY A 305 5.03 15.00 -15.05
N SER A 306 4.70 13.71 -15.16
CA SER A 306 3.54 13.19 -15.90
C SER A 306 2.26 13.18 -15.07
N GLY A 307 1.15 12.86 -15.73
CA GLY A 307 -0.14 12.57 -15.10
C GLY A 307 -0.93 13.82 -14.70
N LEU A 308 -2.20 13.60 -14.39
CA LEU A 308 -3.14 14.64 -14.00
C LEU A 308 -2.76 15.25 -12.63
N LYS A 309 -2.70 16.58 -12.54
CA LYS A 309 -2.36 17.25 -11.28
C LYS A 309 -3.60 17.38 -10.40
N MET A 310 -3.77 16.46 -9.44
CA MET A 310 -4.92 16.44 -8.52
C MET A 310 -5.22 17.80 -7.87
N LYS A 311 -4.17 18.55 -7.48
CA LYS A 311 -4.29 19.90 -6.90
C LYS A 311 -5.08 20.90 -7.75
N VAL A 312 -5.09 20.73 -9.08
CA VAL A 312 -5.86 21.57 -10.01
C VAL A 312 -7.33 21.17 -9.96
N GLY A 313 -7.64 19.88 -10.07
CA GLY A 313 -9.01 19.38 -9.97
C GLY A 313 -9.65 19.70 -8.62
N GLU A 314 -8.89 19.57 -7.54
CA GLU A 314 -9.29 19.97 -6.19
C GLU A 314 -9.50 21.48 -6.09
N ALA A 315 -8.59 22.31 -6.60
CA ALA A 315 -8.78 23.77 -6.59
C ALA A 315 -10.07 24.20 -7.31
N LEU A 316 -10.30 23.63 -8.49
CA LEU A 316 -11.50 23.87 -9.29
C LEU A 316 -12.76 23.40 -8.56
N SER A 317 -12.73 22.24 -7.89
CA SER A 317 -13.89 21.73 -7.14
C SER A 317 -14.23 22.57 -5.92
N PHE A 318 -13.24 23.24 -5.32
CA PHE A 318 -13.43 24.25 -4.27
C PHE A 318 -13.72 25.65 -4.81
N GLY A 319 -13.99 25.79 -6.11
CA GLY A 319 -14.39 27.05 -6.72
C GLY A 319 -13.28 28.09 -6.75
N ARG A 320 -12.00 27.66 -6.78
CA ARG A 320 -10.85 28.56 -6.83
C ARG A 320 -10.35 28.72 -8.27
N PRO A 321 -10.12 29.97 -8.73
CA PRO A 321 -9.46 30.18 -10.02
C PRO A 321 -8.05 29.59 -9.99
N VAL A 322 -7.62 29.05 -11.13
CA VAL A 322 -6.31 28.43 -11.29
C VAL A 322 -5.48 29.18 -12.32
N ILE A 323 -4.19 29.33 -12.05
CA ILE A 323 -3.17 29.75 -13.03
C ILE A 323 -2.08 28.70 -13.03
N GLY A 324 -1.61 28.27 -14.18
CA GLY A 324 -0.55 27.28 -14.21
C GLY A 324 0.08 27.12 -15.57
N THR A 325 1.11 26.29 -15.58
CA THR A 325 1.80 25.94 -16.81
C THR A 325 0.99 24.95 -17.63
N GLU A 326 1.34 24.80 -18.91
CA GLU A 326 0.75 23.77 -19.77
C GLU A 326 0.88 22.35 -19.16
N ILE A 327 2.05 22.02 -18.58
CA ILE A 327 2.27 20.77 -17.84
C ILE A 327 1.40 20.70 -16.57
N GLY A 328 1.17 21.83 -15.91
CA GLY A 328 0.36 21.90 -14.69
C GLY A 328 -1.11 21.58 -14.92
N LEU A 329 -1.63 21.88 -16.12
CA LEU A 329 -3.04 21.72 -16.48
C LEU A 329 -3.25 20.64 -17.56
N GLU A 330 -2.24 19.82 -17.82
CA GLU A 330 -2.34 18.65 -18.70
C GLU A 330 -3.51 17.75 -18.26
N GLY A 331 -4.35 17.32 -19.21
CA GLY A 331 -5.54 16.50 -18.94
C GLY A 331 -6.81 17.29 -18.58
N PHE A 332 -6.74 18.61 -18.42
CA PHE A 332 -7.93 19.46 -18.22
C PHE A 332 -8.41 20.17 -19.50
N GLU A 333 -7.66 20.09 -20.60
CA GLU A 333 -7.97 20.76 -21.89
C GLU A 333 -8.19 22.28 -21.74
N PRO A 334 -7.17 23.01 -21.25
CA PRO A 334 -7.26 24.45 -21.05
C PRO A 334 -7.31 25.24 -22.35
N VAL A 335 -8.12 26.31 -22.37
CA VAL A 335 -8.34 27.15 -23.57
C VAL A 335 -7.89 28.60 -23.40
N VAL A 336 -7.54 29.04 -22.18
CA VAL A 336 -7.09 30.42 -21.91
C VAL A 336 -5.59 30.50 -21.61
N PRO A 337 -4.90 31.60 -21.94
CA PRO A 337 -3.45 31.73 -21.74
C PRO A 337 -2.99 31.56 -20.28
N ALA A 338 -3.78 32.00 -19.30
CA ALA A 338 -3.47 31.86 -17.87
C ALA A 338 -3.40 30.39 -17.40
N HIS A 339 -3.93 29.46 -18.19
CA HIS A 339 -3.92 28.03 -17.95
C HIS A 339 -2.82 27.29 -18.72
N ARG A 340 -2.05 28.02 -19.55
CA ARG A 340 -1.02 27.47 -20.45
C ARG A 340 0.27 28.30 -20.39
N CYS A 341 0.64 28.74 -19.19
CA CYS A 341 1.90 29.46 -19.00
C CYS A 341 3.08 28.58 -19.42
N ARG A 342 4.10 29.17 -20.05
CA ARG A 342 5.26 28.41 -20.55
C ARG A 342 6.27 28.05 -19.45
N ASP A 343 6.36 28.86 -18.41
CA ASP A 343 7.36 28.80 -17.34
C ASP A 343 6.86 29.47 -16.04
N ALA A 344 7.70 29.46 -15.00
CA ALA A 344 7.40 30.04 -13.70
C ALA A 344 7.21 31.57 -13.75
N GLU A 345 7.98 32.25 -14.61
CA GLU A 345 7.90 33.68 -14.86
C GLU A 345 6.55 34.06 -15.46
N ALA A 346 6.08 33.34 -16.48
CA ALA A 346 4.76 33.56 -17.06
C ALA A 346 3.62 33.32 -16.07
N VAL A 347 3.76 32.35 -15.14
CA VAL A 347 2.79 32.17 -14.05
C VAL A 347 2.78 33.40 -13.12
N LYS A 348 3.96 33.91 -12.73
CA LYS A 348 4.06 35.12 -11.90
C LYS A 348 3.41 36.32 -12.59
N GLU A 349 3.73 36.57 -13.85
CA GLU A 349 3.15 37.70 -14.60
C GLU A 349 1.63 37.58 -14.72
N ALA A 350 1.10 36.39 -14.98
CA ALA A 350 -0.34 36.15 -15.04
C ALA A 350 -1.03 36.40 -13.69
N VAL A 351 -0.41 35.98 -12.57
CA VAL A 351 -0.91 36.28 -11.22
C VAL A 351 -0.92 37.79 -10.95
N LEU A 352 0.18 38.48 -11.26
CA LEU A 352 0.28 39.93 -11.04
C LEU A 352 -0.75 40.70 -11.87
N ALA A 353 -0.97 40.31 -13.12
CA ALA A 353 -1.97 40.90 -14.01
C ALA A 353 -3.40 40.83 -13.46
N VAL A 354 -3.78 39.78 -12.73
CA VAL A 354 -5.12 39.64 -12.14
C VAL A 354 -5.21 40.14 -10.69
N SER A 355 -4.07 40.35 -10.02
CA SER A 355 -4.04 40.58 -8.57
C SER A 355 -4.78 41.83 -8.08
N ARG A 356 -4.89 42.85 -8.94
CA ARG A 356 -5.55 44.15 -8.66
C ARG A 356 -6.62 44.54 -9.67
N ASP A 357 -6.90 43.67 -10.64
CA ASP A 357 -7.93 43.89 -11.65
C ASP A 357 -9.07 42.90 -11.38
N ALA A 358 -10.12 43.40 -10.72
CA ALA A 358 -11.30 42.63 -10.38
C ALA A 358 -12.01 42.06 -11.63
N GLU A 359 -11.97 42.77 -12.76
CA GLU A 359 -12.58 42.29 -13.99
C GLU A 359 -11.75 41.16 -14.63
N ALA A 360 -10.43 41.30 -14.64
CA ALA A 360 -9.53 40.24 -15.08
C ALA A 360 -9.63 38.99 -14.20
N LEU A 361 -9.72 39.17 -12.89
CA LEU A 361 -9.92 38.07 -11.94
C LEU A 361 -11.27 37.38 -12.15
N ALA A 362 -12.35 38.15 -12.35
CA ALA A 362 -13.66 37.59 -12.67
C ALA A 362 -13.68 36.83 -14.01
N ARG A 363 -12.96 37.32 -15.04
CA ARG A 363 -12.76 36.60 -16.31
C ARG A 363 -12.01 35.28 -16.09
N LEU A 364 -10.97 35.27 -15.27
CA LEU A 364 -10.22 34.06 -14.93
C LEU A 364 -11.06 33.05 -14.13
N SER A 365 -11.86 33.51 -13.17
CA SER A 365 -12.78 32.65 -12.41
C SER A 365 -13.80 32.00 -13.33
N ARG A 366 -14.45 32.74 -14.23
CA ARG A 366 -15.38 32.18 -15.23
C ARG A 366 -14.69 31.19 -16.18
N ALA A 367 -13.46 31.47 -16.59
CA ALA A 367 -12.69 30.55 -17.42
C ALA A 367 -12.35 29.24 -16.69
N SER A 368 -12.04 29.33 -15.39
CA SER A 368 -11.76 28.17 -14.53
C SER A 368 -13.04 27.36 -14.26
N GLU A 369 -14.17 28.03 -14.05
CA GLU A 369 -15.49 27.37 -13.94
C GLU A 369 -15.85 26.62 -15.22
N ALA A 370 -15.75 27.26 -16.38
CA ALA A 370 -16.01 26.61 -17.67
C ALA A 370 -15.08 25.43 -17.94
N LEU A 371 -13.81 25.52 -17.53
CA LEU A 371 -12.84 24.41 -17.58
C LEU A 371 -13.32 23.24 -16.72
N PHE A 372 -13.70 23.50 -15.47
CA PHE A 372 -14.18 22.50 -14.53
C PHE A 372 -15.45 21.81 -15.01
N THR A 373 -16.43 22.57 -15.52
CA THR A 373 -17.67 22.01 -16.06
C THR A 373 -17.41 21.03 -17.20
N ARG A 374 -16.58 21.42 -18.19
CA ARG A 374 -16.23 20.52 -19.31
C ARG A 374 -15.54 19.25 -18.81
N TYR A 375 -14.54 19.41 -17.93
CA TYR A 375 -13.84 18.28 -17.34
C TYR A 375 -14.80 17.35 -16.59
N ALA A 376 -15.69 17.90 -15.77
CA ALA A 376 -16.65 17.13 -14.97
C ALA A 376 -17.62 16.33 -15.85
N THR A 377 -18.10 16.92 -16.95
CA THR A 377 -18.94 16.21 -17.94
C THR A 377 -18.19 15.04 -18.56
N THR A 378 -16.93 15.24 -18.99
CA THR A 378 -16.10 14.15 -19.54
C THR A 378 -15.86 13.05 -18.52
N ALA A 379 -15.52 13.40 -17.27
CA ALA A 379 -15.27 12.43 -16.20
C ALA A 379 -16.53 11.62 -15.86
N GLN A 380 -17.70 12.25 -15.81
CA GLN A 380 -18.98 11.56 -15.56
C GLN A 380 -19.37 10.62 -16.70
N ALA A 381 -19.17 11.03 -17.94
CA ALA A 381 -19.45 10.19 -19.11
C ALA A 381 -18.53 8.95 -19.14
N ALA A 382 -17.24 9.16 -18.84
CA ALA A 382 -16.24 8.09 -18.72
C ALA A 382 -16.58 7.09 -17.59
N GLU A 383 -16.94 7.60 -16.41
CA GLU A 383 -17.39 6.75 -15.29
C GLU A 383 -18.61 5.91 -15.69
N ALA A 384 -19.61 6.53 -16.32
CA ALA A 384 -20.80 5.81 -16.80
C ALA A 384 -20.47 4.75 -17.87
N GLU A 385 -19.49 5.00 -18.76
CA GLU A 385 -19.05 4.03 -19.76
C GLU A 385 -18.43 2.79 -19.08
N LEU A 386 -17.54 2.98 -18.11
CA LEU A 386 -16.92 1.88 -17.36
C LEU A 386 -17.97 1.06 -16.61
N ILE A 387 -18.86 1.71 -15.86
CA ILE A 387 -19.93 1.02 -15.13
C ILE A 387 -20.82 0.24 -16.09
N GLY A 388 -21.24 0.86 -17.21
CA GLY A 388 -22.04 0.18 -18.22
C GLY A 388 -21.32 -1.01 -18.87
N LEU A 389 -19.99 -0.97 -18.99
CA LEU A 389 -19.18 -2.09 -19.47
C LEU A 389 -19.21 -3.25 -18.48
N LEU A 390 -18.93 -2.98 -17.21
CA LEU A 390 -18.94 -3.99 -16.15
C LEU A 390 -20.34 -4.63 -16.01
N GLU A 391 -21.39 -3.83 -16.07
CA GLU A 391 -22.77 -4.36 -16.01
C GLU A 391 -23.14 -5.22 -17.22
N ARG A 392 -22.66 -4.89 -18.42
CA ARG A 392 -22.87 -5.74 -19.60
C ARG A 392 -22.16 -7.07 -19.42
N HIS A 393 -20.90 -7.05 -19.00
CA HIS A 393 -20.12 -8.25 -18.73
C HIS A 393 -20.82 -9.19 -17.74
N GLU A 394 -21.33 -8.65 -16.63
CA GLU A 394 -22.04 -9.48 -15.64
C GLU A 394 -23.36 -10.06 -16.14
N ARG A 395 -24.11 -9.32 -16.97
CA ARG A 395 -25.33 -9.86 -17.59
C ARG A 395 -25.01 -10.99 -18.56
N ASP A 396 -23.95 -10.87 -19.34
CA ASP A 396 -23.55 -11.88 -20.31
C ASP A 396 -23.01 -13.13 -19.60
N ARG A 397 -22.30 -12.96 -18.48
CA ARG A 397 -21.79 -14.05 -17.64
C ARG A 397 -22.90 -14.84 -16.92
N THR A 398 -23.97 -14.16 -16.51
CA THR A 398 -25.09 -14.78 -15.76
C THR A 398 -26.21 -15.31 -16.66
N SER A 399 -26.24 -14.93 -17.94
CA SER A 399 -27.23 -15.43 -18.89
C SER A 399 -26.94 -16.88 -19.28
N PRO A 400 -27.86 -17.84 -19.08
CA PRO A 400 -27.67 -19.19 -19.57
C PRO A 400 -27.58 -19.15 -21.09
N SER A 401 -26.43 -19.55 -21.64
CA SER A 401 -26.27 -19.73 -23.09
C SER A 401 -27.48 -20.50 -23.63
N PRO A 402 -28.14 -20.05 -24.71
CA PRO A 402 -29.27 -20.77 -25.26
C PRO A 402 -28.77 -22.16 -25.63
N ARG A 403 -29.25 -23.18 -24.91
CA ARG A 403 -29.09 -24.58 -25.29
C ARG A 403 -29.40 -24.65 -26.78
N MET A 404 -28.43 -25.06 -27.59
CA MET A 404 -28.73 -25.51 -28.95
C MET A 404 -29.83 -26.54 -28.81
N ARG A 405 -31.05 -26.15 -29.21
CA ARG A 405 -32.12 -27.09 -29.48
C ARG A 405 -31.54 -28.06 -30.50
N GLY A 406 -31.46 -29.33 -30.12
CA GLY A 406 -31.15 -30.39 -31.05
C GLY A 406 -32.08 -30.27 -32.25
N GLU A 407 -31.51 -29.94 -33.39
CA GLU A 407 -32.12 -30.29 -34.66
C GLU A 407 -31.89 -31.78 -34.84
N GLY A 408 -32.94 -32.55 -34.57
CA GLY A 408 -33.03 -33.93 -35.03
C GLY A 408 -32.95 -33.94 -36.55
N ARG A 409 -31.93 -34.63 -37.07
CA ARG A 409 -31.94 -35.28 -38.38
C ARG A 409 -31.19 -36.60 -38.25
N ASP A 410 -31.92 -37.62 -37.82
CA ASP A 410 -31.65 -38.99 -38.23
C ASP A 410 -32.13 -39.18 -39.67
N ASP A 411 -31.22 -39.66 -40.52
CA ASP A 411 -31.40 -40.78 -41.44
C ASP A 411 -30.53 -40.60 -42.70
N LEU A 412 -29.37 -41.26 -42.69
CA LEU A 412 -28.67 -41.68 -43.91
C LEU A 412 -28.10 -43.09 -43.69
N VAL A 413 -28.97 -44.07 -43.95
CA VAL A 413 -28.58 -45.45 -44.27
C VAL A 413 -28.39 -45.52 -45.78
N VAL A 414 -27.16 -45.66 -46.27
CA VAL A 414 -26.77 -46.53 -47.40
C VAL A 414 -25.25 -46.73 -47.35
N GLY A 415 -24.79 -47.98 -47.31
CA GLY A 415 -23.37 -48.30 -47.46
C GLY A 415 -23.06 -49.78 -47.25
N ALA A 416 -23.64 -50.65 -48.08
CA ALA A 416 -23.32 -52.07 -48.10
C ALA A 416 -22.13 -52.38 -49.04
N THR A 417 -21.41 -53.45 -48.68
CA THR A 417 -20.56 -54.35 -49.49
C THR A 417 -19.04 -54.13 -49.59
N ARG A 418 -18.35 -55.00 -48.81
CA ARG A 418 -17.29 -55.98 -49.17
C ARG A 418 -16.05 -55.51 -49.96
N GLY A 419 -14.88 -55.76 -49.36
CA GLY A 419 -13.61 -55.98 -50.05
C GLY A 419 -12.46 -56.23 -49.08
N SER A 420 -11.95 -57.45 -49.05
CA SER A 420 -10.95 -58.02 -48.13
C SER A 420 -9.48 -57.80 -48.56
N ALA A 421 -8.57 -57.71 -47.58
CA ALA A 421 -7.18 -58.22 -47.51
C ALA A 421 -6.35 -57.27 -46.60
N GLY A 422 -5.51 -57.67 -45.64
CA GLY A 422 -5.03 -58.94 -45.11
C GLY A 422 -3.85 -58.64 -44.17
N ASP A 423 -3.73 -59.40 -43.07
CA ASP A 423 -2.59 -59.64 -42.14
C ASP A 423 -1.79 -58.45 -41.56
N GLY A 424 -1.40 -58.35 -40.28
CA GLY A 424 -1.40 -59.14 -39.03
C GLY A 424 -0.73 -58.22 -37.98
N VAL A 425 -0.96 -58.23 -36.67
CA VAL A 425 -0.61 -59.22 -35.64
C VAL A 425 -1.22 -58.72 -34.32
N VAL A 426 -1.70 -59.66 -33.50
CA VAL A 426 -2.30 -59.46 -32.17
C VAL A 426 -1.22 -59.56 -31.08
N GLN A 427 -1.29 -58.71 -30.05
CA GLN A 427 -1.12 -59.13 -28.66
C GLN A 427 -2.09 -58.36 -27.75
N VAL A 428 -2.94 -59.12 -27.06
CA VAL A 428 -3.80 -58.71 -25.94
C VAL A 428 -3.33 -59.53 -24.75
N GLU A 429 -3.04 -58.88 -23.63
CA GLU A 429 -3.08 -59.54 -22.32
C GLU A 429 -3.97 -58.74 -21.36
N THR A 430 -4.61 -59.50 -20.49
CA THR A 430 -5.90 -59.27 -19.83
C THR A 430 -5.77 -58.75 -18.41
N HIS A 431 -6.77 -57.96 -17.98
CA HIS A 431 -7.07 -57.64 -16.57
C HIS A 431 -7.35 -58.90 -15.72
N PRO A 432 -7.27 -58.77 -14.37
CA PRO A 432 -8.54 -58.76 -13.63
C PRO A 432 -8.58 -57.81 -12.42
N SER A 433 -9.79 -57.69 -11.88
CA SER A 433 -10.35 -56.69 -10.97
C SER A 433 -10.64 -57.21 -9.55
N ILE A 434 -10.51 -56.32 -8.53
CA ILE A 434 -11.31 -56.15 -7.27
C ILE A 434 -11.12 -57.25 -6.17
N PRO A 435 -11.00 -57.00 -4.82
CA PRO A 435 -11.95 -56.27 -3.92
C PRO A 435 -11.36 -55.48 -2.70
N PRO A 436 -12.20 -54.87 -1.82
CA PRO A 436 -11.81 -53.81 -0.86
C PRO A 436 -11.69 -54.23 0.63
N ASP A 437 -10.92 -53.40 1.37
CA ASP A 437 -10.89 -53.09 2.84
C ASP A 437 -10.65 -54.24 3.86
N PRO A 438 -9.84 -54.04 4.94
CA PRO A 438 -10.47 -53.71 6.23
C PRO A 438 -9.64 -52.88 7.24
N ARG A 439 -10.33 -51.95 7.91
CA ARG A 439 -10.46 -51.77 9.39
C ARG A 439 -9.22 -51.98 10.29
N LEU A 440 -8.85 -50.95 11.05
CA LEU A 440 -7.96 -51.01 12.23
C LEU A 440 -8.77 -51.04 13.56
N PRO A 441 -8.21 -51.59 14.67
CA PRO A 441 -8.93 -52.16 15.81
C PRO A 441 -9.17 -51.18 17.01
N PRO A 442 -9.90 -51.60 18.09
CA PRO A 442 -10.40 -50.72 19.15
C PRO A 442 -9.60 -50.71 20.47
N HIS A 443 -9.76 -49.58 21.19
CA HIS A 443 -9.72 -49.27 22.65
C HIS A 443 -8.70 -49.87 23.63
N PHE A 444 -8.02 -48.97 24.38
CA PHE A 444 -7.86 -48.80 25.85
C PHE A 444 -7.08 -47.45 26.00
N GLY A 445 -7.37 -46.43 26.80
CA GLY A 445 -7.99 -46.30 28.13
C GLY A 445 -6.92 -45.82 29.11
N ASP A 446 -6.73 -44.51 29.31
CA ASP A 446 -6.54 -43.89 30.65
C ASP A 446 -6.44 -42.35 30.63
N ASP A 447 -7.09 -41.77 31.64
CA ASP A 447 -7.25 -40.34 31.96
C ASP A 447 -5.94 -39.64 32.39
N ARG A 448 -5.84 -38.33 32.11
CA ARG A 448 -5.83 -37.23 33.13
C ARG A 448 -5.20 -35.95 32.57
N GLY A 449 -5.90 -34.82 32.76
CA GLY A 449 -5.33 -33.48 32.68
C GLY A 449 -6.17 -32.46 31.90
N ALA A 450 -7.41 -32.25 32.31
CA ALA A 450 -8.25 -31.16 31.78
C ALA A 450 -7.85 -29.82 32.43
N GLU A 451 -7.34 -28.88 31.63
CA GLU A 451 -7.40 -27.45 31.92
C GLU A 451 -8.26 -26.74 30.87
N ALA A 452 -9.09 -25.82 31.37
CA ALA A 452 -10.36 -25.43 30.78
C ALA A 452 -10.23 -24.51 29.54
N LEU A 453 -10.70 -24.99 28.39
CA LEU A 453 -11.01 -24.17 27.21
C LEU A 453 -12.33 -23.41 27.47
N SER A 454 -12.23 -22.09 27.70
CA SER A 454 -13.39 -21.21 27.81
C SER A 454 -13.78 -20.67 26.42
N VAL A 455 -14.84 -21.21 25.83
CA VAL A 455 -15.51 -20.62 24.65
C VAL A 455 -16.59 -19.65 25.14
N ARG A 456 -16.45 -18.34 24.87
CA ARG A 456 -17.51 -17.35 25.10
C ARG A 456 -18.06 -16.84 23.77
N ALA A 457 -19.34 -17.12 23.50
CA ALA A 457 -20.10 -16.53 22.41
C ALA A 457 -20.89 -15.31 22.92
N GLY A 458 -20.70 -14.14 22.29
CA GLY A 458 -21.42 -12.89 22.58
C GLY A 458 -21.86 -12.18 21.30
N ARG A 459 -23.15 -11.81 21.23
CA ARG A 459 -23.90 -11.30 20.07
C ARG A 459 -23.49 -9.91 19.57
N ARG A 460 -23.26 -9.76 18.25
CA ARG A 460 -23.94 -8.83 17.29
C ARG A 460 -23.22 -8.83 15.93
N GLY A 461 -23.97 -9.08 14.85
CA GLY A 461 -23.50 -9.08 13.45
C GLY A 461 -22.94 -10.43 13.01
N THR A 462 -23.57 -11.06 12.03
CA THR A 462 -23.16 -12.36 11.47
C THR A 462 -21.83 -12.23 10.75
N ASN A 463 -20.74 -12.76 11.33
CA ASN A 463 -19.54 -13.18 10.62
C ASN A 463 -18.96 -14.40 11.34
N LEU A 464 -18.77 -15.49 10.60
CA LEU A 464 -18.24 -16.76 11.09
C LEU A 464 -16.71 -16.66 11.29
N ASP A 465 -16.17 -17.39 12.28
CA ASP A 465 -14.78 -17.87 12.37
C ASP A 465 -13.66 -16.97 12.96
N ALA A 466 -13.91 -16.20 14.03
CA ALA A 466 -12.80 -15.73 14.88
C ALA A 466 -12.51 -16.75 16.00
N VAL A 467 -11.35 -17.42 15.95
CA VAL A 467 -10.87 -18.31 17.01
C VAL A 467 -9.84 -17.57 17.85
N SER A 468 -10.00 -17.59 19.18
CA SER A 468 -9.08 -16.92 20.10
C SER A 468 -8.47 -17.90 21.08
N ILE A 469 -7.14 -17.87 21.22
CA ILE A 469 -6.39 -18.65 22.21
C ILE A 469 -5.81 -17.68 23.23
N VAL A 470 -6.09 -17.89 24.52
CA VAL A 470 -5.56 -17.07 25.61
C VAL A 470 -4.48 -17.86 26.36
N ILE A 471 -3.31 -17.25 26.55
CA ILE A 471 -2.16 -17.82 27.27
C ILE A 471 -1.75 -16.83 28.36
N GLN A 472 -1.55 -17.31 29.59
CA GLN A 472 -1.29 -16.47 30.77
C GLN A 472 -0.01 -16.94 31.49
N GLY A 473 0.78 -16.00 32.01
CA GLY A 473 1.97 -16.29 32.82
C GLY A 473 2.80 -15.05 33.11
N GLY A 474 3.46 -14.98 34.27
CA GLY A 474 4.43 -13.93 34.60
C GLY A 474 3.87 -12.49 34.54
N GLY A 475 2.60 -12.28 34.89
CA GLY A 475 1.96 -10.96 34.85
C GLY A 475 1.47 -10.52 33.47
N LEU A 476 1.44 -11.44 32.50
CA LEU A 476 1.10 -11.18 31.11
C LEU A 476 0.00 -12.14 30.63
N ALA A 477 -1.08 -11.58 30.08
CA ALA A 477 -2.08 -12.32 29.32
C ALA A 477 -1.91 -12.01 27.83
N LEU A 478 -1.70 -13.05 27.03
CA LEU A 478 -1.60 -12.98 25.58
C LEU A 478 -2.81 -13.65 24.94
N THR A 479 -3.46 -12.95 24.02
CA THR A 479 -4.56 -13.50 23.23
C THR A 479 -4.17 -13.52 21.76
N CYS A 480 -4.09 -14.71 21.16
CA CYS A 480 -3.96 -14.87 19.72
C CYS A 480 -5.37 -14.96 19.11
N GLU A 481 -5.75 -13.96 18.32
CA GLU A 481 -6.94 -13.98 17.49
C GLU A 481 -6.56 -14.44 16.08
N THR A 482 -7.18 -15.52 15.61
CA THR A 482 -7.12 -15.94 14.21
C THR A 482 -8.41 -15.50 13.55
N SER A 483 -8.36 -14.49 12.69
CA SER A 483 -9.54 -14.02 11.95
C SER A 483 -9.16 -13.26 10.67
N ALA A 484 -10.12 -13.07 9.79
CA ALA A 484 -10.00 -12.14 8.65
C ALA A 484 -10.15 -10.66 9.08
N ASN A 485 -10.57 -10.40 10.32
CA ASN A 485 -10.81 -9.05 10.82
C ASN A 485 -9.50 -8.47 11.38
N SER A 486 -9.19 -7.21 11.06
CA SER A 486 -8.24 -6.42 11.83
C SER A 486 -8.99 -5.52 12.81
N ARG A 487 -9.38 -6.07 13.97
CA ARG A 487 -9.77 -5.27 15.14
C ARG A 487 -8.81 -4.11 15.42
N THR A 488 -9.34 -3.07 16.07
CA THR A 488 -8.60 -1.90 16.55
C THR A 488 -7.33 -2.29 17.31
N ALA A 489 -6.30 -1.44 17.27
CA ALA A 489 -5.04 -1.68 17.96
C ALA A 489 -5.15 -1.74 19.51
N ALA A 490 -6.33 -1.42 20.03
CA ALA A 490 -6.74 -1.76 21.38
C ALA A 490 -8.18 -2.25 21.35
N ASP A 491 -8.45 -3.34 22.06
CA ASP A 491 -9.77 -3.93 22.24
C ASP A 491 -10.02 -4.08 23.75
N PRO A 492 -11.19 -3.67 24.28
CA PRO A 492 -11.48 -3.78 25.71
C PRO A 492 -11.35 -5.20 26.26
N ASP A 493 -11.65 -6.20 25.43
CA ASP A 493 -11.66 -7.61 25.80
C ASP A 493 -10.32 -8.30 25.50
N LEU A 494 -9.63 -7.95 24.40
CA LEU A 494 -8.37 -8.59 24.01
C LEU A 494 -7.12 -7.88 24.56
N GLY A 495 -7.17 -6.56 24.77
CA GLY A 495 -6.04 -5.73 25.19
C GLY A 495 -5.42 -4.92 24.06
N VAL A 496 -4.12 -4.63 24.18
CA VAL A 496 -3.36 -3.86 23.20
C VAL A 496 -2.74 -4.81 22.17
N LEU A 497 -2.85 -4.50 20.88
CA LEU A 497 -2.17 -5.26 19.83
C LEU A 497 -0.65 -5.17 20.02
N VAL A 498 0.04 -6.32 19.97
CA VAL A 498 1.49 -6.38 20.18
C VAL A 498 2.25 -7.00 19.03
N ALA A 499 1.64 -7.90 18.26
CA ALA A 499 2.24 -8.48 17.08
C ALA A 499 1.18 -9.04 16.11
N THR A 500 1.53 -9.15 14.84
CA THR A 500 0.79 -9.89 13.81
C THR A 500 1.74 -10.87 13.15
N GLU A 501 1.36 -12.15 13.05
CA GLU A 501 2.19 -13.15 12.39
C GLU A 501 2.27 -12.89 10.89
N ARG A 502 3.49 -12.92 10.34
CA ARG A 502 3.75 -12.80 8.91
C ARG A 502 3.40 -14.09 8.15
N ARG A 503 3.27 -15.23 8.85
CA ARG A 503 2.94 -16.54 8.26
C ARG A 503 1.96 -17.32 9.16
N PRO A 504 0.81 -17.75 8.66
CA PRO A 504 -0.04 -18.69 9.41
C PRO A 504 0.37 -20.13 9.10
N GLY A 505 0.86 -20.88 10.10
CA GLY A 505 0.84 -22.36 10.21
C GLY A 505 1.46 -23.27 9.12
N ARG A 506 2.03 -24.42 9.54
CA ARG A 506 2.70 -25.40 8.66
C ARG A 506 1.73 -26.15 7.73
N GLY A 507 1.92 -26.02 6.42
CA GLY A 507 1.33 -26.87 5.37
C GLY A 507 1.90 -26.49 4.00
N THR A 508 2.04 -27.41 3.05
CA THR A 508 2.77 -27.21 1.77
C THR A 508 2.11 -26.26 0.75
N ALA A 509 1.24 -25.35 1.22
CA ALA A 509 0.66 -24.20 0.51
C ALA A 509 0.89 -22.88 1.32
N ALA A 510 2.04 -22.77 1.98
CA ALA A 510 2.32 -21.92 3.15
C ALA A 510 2.70 -20.44 2.90
N VAL A 511 2.18 -19.76 1.86
CA VAL A 511 2.57 -18.35 1.59
C VAL A 511 1.43 -17.35 1.72
N TYR A 512 0.18 -17.81 1.75
CA TYR A 512 -0.96 -16.94 1.92
C TYR A 512 -2.05 -17.63 2.73
N ALA A 513 -2.36 -17.10 3.92
CA ALA A 513 -3.57 -17.49 4.64
C ALA A 513 -4.41 -16.24 4.90
N PRO A 514 -5.69 -16.23 4.48
CA PRO A 514 -6.58 -15.07 4.62
C PRO A 514 -6.89 -14.75 6.09
N LEU A 515 -6.69 -15.70 7.00
CA LEU A 515 -6.84 -15.53 8.43
C LEU A 515 -5.49 -15.07 9.02
N ARG A 516 -5.47 -13.85 9.57
CA ARG A 516 -4.30 -13.32 10.26
C ARG A 516 -4.30 -13.82 11.70
N GLN A 517 -3.12 -14.19 12.20
CA GLN A 517 -2.92 -14.48 13.61
C GLN A 517 -2.37 -13.23 14.28
N ARG A 518 -3.16 -12.63 15.17
CA ARG A 518 -2.88 -11.34 15.82
C ARG A 518 -2.79 -11.53 17.31
N TRP A 519 -1.71 -11.05 17.89
CA TRP A 519 -1.40 -11.19 19.30
C TRP A 519 -1.72 -9.90 20.05
N PHE A 520 -2.58 -10.00 21.07
CA PHE A 520 -2.95 -8.91 21.97
C PHE A 520 -2.43 -9.19 23.37
N ALA A 521 -1.99 -8.15 24.08
CA ALA A 521 -1.48 -8.24 25.44
C ALA A 521 -2.29 -7.42 26.44
N ARG A 522 -2.46 -7.97 27.64
CA ARG A 522 -2.94 -7.25 28.83
C ARG A 522 -2.03 -7.52 30.02
N ALA A 523 -1.95 -6.52 30.90
CA ALA A 523 -1.33 -6.68 32.20
C ALA A 523 -2.24 -7.54 33.11
N GLU A 524 -1.67 -8.50 33.81
CA GLU A 524 -2.35 -9.25 34.86
C GLU A 524 -1.94 -8.76 36.24
N ALA A 525 -2.84 -8.93 37.22
CA ALA A 525 -2.59 -8.56 38.61
C ALA A 525 -1.57 -9.47 39.31
N SER A 526 -1.33 -10.68 38.78
CA SER A 526 -0.42 -11.68 39.36
C SER A 526 0.84 -11.83 38.52
N ALA A 527 2.00 -11.45 39.06
CA ALA A 527 3.30 -11.61 38.41
C ALA A 527 3.97 -12.98 38.71
N VAL A 528 3.19 -14.00 39.06
CA VAL A 528 3.70 -15.31 39.46
C VAL A 528 4.02 -16.16 38.22
N GLY A 529 5.22 -16.76 38.19
CA GLY A 529 5.67 -17.67 37.13
C GLY A 529 6.39 -16.97 35.97
N ASP A 530 6.78 -17.74 34.96
CA ASP A 530 7.43 -17.24 33.75
C ASP A 530 6.42 -16.73 32.70
N PRO A 531 6.81 -15.77 31.85
CA PRO A 531 5.98 -15.33 30.75
C PRO A 531 5.79 -16.47 29.73
N PRO A 532 4.68 -16.44 28.95
CA PRO A 532 4.41 -17.46 27.94
C PRO A 532 5.54 -17.63 26.92
N ASP A 533 5.92 -18.87 26.59
CA ASP A 533 6.80 -19.18 25.45
C ASP A 533 5.97 -19.33 24.18
N LEU A 534 6.18 -18.43 23.22
CA LEU A 534 5.48 -18.43 21.92
C LEU A 534 6.23 -19.20 20.83
N GLY A 535 7.45 -19.66 21.10
CA GLY A 535 8.31 -20.30 20.11
C GLY A 535 8.84 -19.33 19.05
N ALA A 536 9.24 -19.89 17.90
CA ALA A 536 9.91 -19.16 16.81
C ALA A 536 8.93 -18.64 15.76
N LEU A 537 7.96 -17.83 16.19
CA LEU A 537 7.01 -17.17 15.29
C LEU A 537 7.71 -16.07 14.46
N ASP A 538 7.28 -15.92 13.20
CA ASP A 538 7.68 -14.82 12.31
C ASP A 538 6.60 -13.73 12.40
N VAL A 539 6.92 -12.58 12.98
CA VAL A 539 5.93 -11.55 13.32
C VAL A 539 6.36 -10.15 12.90
N ALA A 540 5.39 -9.29 12.59
CA ALA A 540 5.53 -7.84 12.63
C ALA A 540 5.01 -7.32 13.99
N LEU A 541 5.78 -6.47 14.66
CA LEU A 541 5.43 -5.93 15.98
C LEU A 541 4.49 -4.72 15.87
N SER A 542 3.64 -4.49 16.87
CA SER A 542 2.71 -3.36 16.85
C SER A 542 3.35 -2.06 17.36
N PRO A 543 3.16 -0.90 16.69
CA PRO A 543 3.63 0.41 17.18
C PRO A 543 3.17 0.75 18.60
N GLU A 544 1.96 0.34 18.97
CA GLU A 544 1.34 0.55 20.28
C GLU A 544 2.19 0.02 21.42
N TRP A 545 2.91 -1.06 21.13
CA TRP A 545 3.78 -1.77 22.04
C TRP A 545 5.20 -1.20 22.03
N VAL A 546 5.84 -1.13 20.86
CA VAL A 546 7.26 -0.74 20.76
C VAL A 546 7.46 0.78 20.83
N ARG A 547 6.65 1.56 20.13
CA ARG A 547 6.84 3.01 19.92
C ARG A 547 6.04 3.82 20.92
N ASP A 548 4.74 3.58 20.99
CA ASP A 548 3.82 4.38 21.80
C ASP A 548 3.87 3.98 23.27
N ARG A 549 4.44 2.79 23.57
CA ARG A 549 4.62 2.27 24.94
C ARG A 549 3.31 2.26 25.74
N LYS A 550 2.20 1.88 25.10
CA LYS A 550 0.86 1.84 25.73
C LYS A 550 0.75 0.81 26.86
N LEU A 551 1.67 -0.16 26.91
CA LEU A 551 1.75 -1.14 28.00
C LEU A 551 2.65 -0.67 29.16
N PRO A 552 2.31 -1.03 30.42
CA PRO A 552 3.16 -0.71 31.58
C PRO A 552 4.58 -1.30 31.46
N PRO A 553 5.61 -0.66 32.05
CA PRO A 553 7.00 -1.13 31.94
C PRO A 553 7.23 -2.60 32.32
N ALA A 554 6.60 -3.08 33.40
CA ALA A 554 6.71 -4.49 33.82
C ALA A 554 6.13 -5.47 32.79
N THR A 555 4.96 -5.15 32.23
CA THR A 555 4.36 -5.91 31.12
C THR A 555 5.25 -5.89 29.89
N ARG A 556 5.97 -4.79 29.65
CA ARG A 556 6.94 -4.68 28.55
C ARG A 556 8.19 -5.54 28.74
N VAL A 557 8.68 -5.67 29.95
CA VAL A 557 9.78 -6.60 30.22
C VAL A 557 9.30 -8.06 30.06
N ALA A 558 8.13 -8.40 30.58
CA ALA A 558 7.57 -9.75 30.46
C ALA A 558 7.31 -10.16 29.00
N LEU A 559 6.76 -9.26 28.18
CA LEU A 559 6.50 -9.55 26.78
C LEU A 559 7.78 -9.62 25.94
N ALA A 560 8.82 -8.82 26.25
CA ALA A 560 10.12 -8.98 25.61
C ALA A 560 10.74 -10.37 25.88
N ARG A 561 10.57 -10.92 27.09
CA ARG A 561 10.96 -12.31 27.40
C ARG A 561 10.13 -13.32 26.59
N ALA A 562 8.81 -13.15 26.51
CA ALA A 562 7.95 -14.02 25.70
C ALA A 562 8.35 -14.02 24.21
N PHE A 563 8.84 -12.89 23.70
CA PHE A 563 9.19 -12.69 22.30
C PHE A 563 10.67 -12.99 22.01
N ALA A 564 11.46 -13.31 23.03
CA ALA A 564 12.90 -13.53 22.90
C ALA A 564 13.27 -14.62 21.90
N ARG A 565 12.40 -15.62 21.74
CA ARG A 565 12.58 -16.79 20.87
C ARG A 565 11.95 -16.64 19.49
N MET A 566 11.27 -15.53 19.21
CA MET A 566 10.71 -15.27 17.88
C MET A 566 11.81 -15.21 16.82
N GLN A 567 11.43 -15.45 15.56
CA GLN A 567 12.34 -15.35 14.44
C GLN A 567 12.81 -13.90 14.31
N ALA A 568 14.13 -13.70 14.42
CA ALA A 568 14.72 -12.39 14.19
C ALA A 568 14.77 -12.08 12.68
N ASP A 569 14.64 -10.81 12.34
CA ASP A 569 14.82 -10.31 10.98
C ASP A 569 16.30 -10.22 10.61
N TRP A 570 17.13 -9.90 11.59
CA TRP A 570 18.57 -9.88 11.49
C TRP A 570 19.20 -10.23 12.83
N GLU A 571 20.37 -10.86 12.75
CA GLU A 571 21.18 -11.17 13.91
C GLU A 571 22.61 -10.68 13.68
N THR A 572 23.26 -10.28 14.75
CA THR A 572 24.67 -9.92 14.74
C THR A 572 25.33 -10.26 16.05
N GLU A 573 26.64 -10.44 16.04
CA GLU A 573 27.44 -10.36 17.27
C GLU A 573 27.68 -8.90 17.65
N GLY A 574 27.76 -8.64 18.96
CA GLY A 574 28.15 -7.36 19.52
C GLY A 574 29.19 -7.53 20.60
N ARG A 575 30.06 -6.54 20.74
CA ARG A 575 31.10 -6.49 21.78
C ARG A 575 30.83 -5.36 22.76
N MET A 576 30.88 -5.67 24.05
CA MET A 576 30.80 -4.66 25.09
C MET A 576 32.13 -3.89 25.15
N VAL A 577 32.11 -2.58 24.91
CA VAL A 577 33.33 -1.75 24.89
C VAL A 577 33.53 -1.01 26.21
N GLY A 578 32.46 -0.83 26.97
CA GLY A 578 32.55 -0.32 28.32
C GLY A 578 31.20 -0.20 28.99
N SER A 579 31.22 -0.19 30.32
CA SER A 579 30.07 0.11 31.16
C SER A 579 30.48 1.11 32.24
N ALA A 580 29.70 2.19 32.42
CA ALA A 580 29.97 3.20 33.44
C ALA A 580 28.66 3.66 34.08
N GLY A 581 28.48 3.38 35.38
CA GLY A 581 27.26 3.76 36.10
C GLY A 581 26.03 3.05 35.53
N ASP A 582 25.14 3.80 34.88
CA ASP A 582 23.92 3.30 34.24
C ASP A 582 24.04 3.22 32.71
N ARG A 583 25.24 3.41 32.16
CA ARG A 583 25.52 3.44 30.72
C ARG A 583 26.28 2.22 30.22
N LEU A 584 25.94 1.83 29.00
CA LEU A 584 26.51 0.69 28.29
C LEU A 584 26.88 1.11 26.85
N GLU A 585 28.12 0.84 26.44
CA GLU A 585 28.58 1.02 25.05
C GLU A 585 28.82 -0.36 24.41
N ILE A 586 28.17 -0.59 23.27
CA ILE A 586 28.29 -1.83 22.48
C ILE A 586 28.74 -1.46 21.06
N GLU A 587 29.82 -2.08 20.60
CA GLU A 587 30.20 -2.07 19.18
C GLU A 587 29.56 -3.26 18.47
N THR A 588 28.93 -3.01 17.31
CA THR A 588 28.24 -4.04 16.52
C THR A 588 27.94 -3.56 15.09
N LEU A 589 27.29 -4.41 14.30
CA LEU A 589 26.72 -4.08 12.99
C LEU A 589 25.22 -3.80 13.10
N LEU A 590 24.77 -2.68 12.51
CA LEU A 590 23.34 -2.38 12.38
C LEU A 590 22.92 -2.25 10.92
N PRO A 591 21.71 -2.70 10.53
CA PRO A 591 21.12 -2.35 9.23
C PRO A 591 21.22 -0.85 8.97
N GLY A 592 21.69 -0.43 7.79
CA GLY A 592 21.97 0.99 7.50
C GLY A 592 20.79 1.94 7.73
N VAL A 593 19.55 1.46 7.61
CA VAL A 593 18.32 2.21 7.92
C VAL A 593 18.21 2.60 9.40
N LEU A 594 18.74 1.79 10.32
CA LEU A 594 18.72 2.05 11.76
C LEU A 594 19.85 2.98 12.21
N VAL A 595 20.82 3.25 11.34
CA VAL A 595 21.95 4.15 11.61
C VAL A 595 21.62 5.59 11.27
N ASN A 596 20.97 5.82 10.13
CA ASN A 596 20.67 7.16 9.60
C ASN A 596 19.18 7.55 9.66
N GLY A 597 18.32 6.68 10.19
CA GLY A 597 16.86 6.82 10.22
C GLY A 597 16.25 6.72 11.62
N THR A 598 15.02 6.19 11.71
CA THR A 598 14.36 5.90 12.99
C THR A 598 15.20 4.94 13.84
N HIS A 599 15.70 5.43 14.97
CA HIS A 599 16.27 4.61 16.05
C HIS A 599 15.28 3.50 16.46
N PRO A 600 15.73 2.36 17.02
CA PRO A 600 14.84 1.33 17.53
C PRO A 600 13.78 1.93 18.44
N ALA A 601 12.55 1.47 18.28
CA ALA A 601 11.44 1.92 19.10
C ALA A 601 11.60 1.43 20.55
N ALA A 602 12.16 0.22 20.73
CA ALA A 602 12.53 -0.32 22.04
C ALA A 602 13.77 -1.24 21.96
N ALA A 603 14.51 -1.32 23.06
CA ALA A 603 15.61 -2.26 23.21
C ALA A 603 15.51 -2.97 24.56
N PHE A 604 15.80 -4.26 24.60
CA PHE A 604 15.72 -5.07 25.83
C PHE A 604 16.94 -5.98 25.95
N LEU A 605 17.63 -5.91 27.09
CA LEU A 605 18.67 -6.87 27.43
C LEU A 605 18.02 -8.07 28.11
N ILE A 606 18.22 -9.25 27.55
CA ILE A 606 17.74 -10.53 28.08
C ILE A 606 18.95 -11.32 28.54
N ALA A 607 18.97 -11.70 29.81
CA ALA A 607 20.07 -12.47 30.37
C ALA A 607 19.61 -13.42 31.48
N GLY A 608 19.86 -14.72 31.28
CA GLY A 608 19.30 -15.76 32.12
C GLY A 608 17.78 -15.62 32.22
N GLU A 609 17.27 -15.61 33.45
CA GLU A 609 15.83 -15.42 33.74
C GLU A 609 15.40 -13.94 33.83
N GLY A 610 16.35 -13.00 33.71
CA GLY A 610 16.09 -11.57 33.81
C GLY A 610 15.95 -10.88 32.46
N ALA A 611 15.19 -9.78 32.42
CA ALA A 611 15.20 -8.85 31.31
C ALA A 611 15.10 -7.40 31.81
N SER A 612 15.74 -6.48 31.09
CA SER A 612 15.67 -5.05 31.38
C SER A 612 15.48 -4.25 30.10
N GLU A 613 14.61 -3.25 30.17
CA GLU A 613 14.45 -2.30 29.08
C GLU A 613 15.62 -1.31 29.05
N LEU A 614 16.22 -1.13 27.88
CA LEU A 614 17.30 -0.20 27.64
C LEU A 614 16.79 1.00 26.84
N ARG A 615 17.33 2.18 27.15
CA ARG A 615 17.13 3.40 26.35
C ARG A 615 18.37 3.64 25.50
N LEU A 616 18.25 3.53 24.18
CA LEU A 616 19.30 3.95 23.26
C LEU A 616 19.44 5.48 23.30
N GLU A 617 20.61 5.98 23.68
CA GLU A 617 20.93 7.42 23.71
C GLU A 617 21.60 7.89 22.42
N ARG A 618 22.44 7.04 21.80
CA ARG A 618 23.26 7.44 20.66
C ARG A 618 23.66 6.25 19.79
N VAL A 619 23.65 6.47 18.48
CA VAL A 619 24.25 5.59 17.47
C VAL A 619 25.40 6.37 16.81
N THR A 620 26.61 5.81 16.83
CA THR A 620 27.79 6.47 16.25
C THR A 620 28.38 5.59 15.16
N PRO A 621 28.32 6.00 13.87
CA PRO A 621 28.98 5.27 12.79
C PRO A 621 30.47 5.14 13.04
N LEU A 622 31.02 3.94 12.82
CA LEU A 622 32.45 3.65 12.93
C LEU A 622 33.08 3.56 11.54
N HIS A 623 34.39 3.83 11.47
CA HIS A 623 35.16 3.75 10.22
C HIS A 623 36.12 2.56 10.30
N ARG A 624 35.58 1.35 10.46
CA ARG A 624 36.34 0.09 10.57
C ARG A 624 35.79 -0.94 9.58
N ARG A 625 36.64 -1.88 9.13
CA ARG A 625 36.31 -2.92 8.13
C ARG A 625 36.17 -4.34 8.71
N GLU A 626 36.45 -4.53 10.00
CA GLU A 626 36.31 -5.84 10.63
C GLU A 626 34.82 -6.18 10.75
N ILE A 627 34.47 -7.37 10.27
CA ILE A 627 33.10 -7.82 10.09
C ILE A 627 32.78 -8.68 11.32
N ASP A 628 32.05 -8.11 12.28
CA ASP A 628 31.27 -8.93 13.21
C ASP A 628 30.32 -9.80 12.37
N THR A 629 29.99 -11.00 12.82
CA THR A 629 29.03 -11.86 12.11
C THR A 629 27.69 -11.15 12.02
N TYR A 630 27.13 -11.00 10.80
CA TYR A 630 25.80 -10.44 10.56
C TYR A 630 25.01 -11.36 9.63
N ALA A 631 23.79 -11.71 10.03
CA ALA A 631 22.86 -12.51 9.26
C ALA A 631 21.59 -11.69 8.97
N ASN A 632 21.30 -11.44 7.69
CA ASN A 632 20.01 -10.91 7.24
C ASN A 632 19.06 -12.09 6.98
N LEU A 633 18.20 -12.42 7.95
CA LEU A 633 17.37 -13.62 7.92
C LEU A 633 16.12 -13.46 7.05
N THR A 634 15.72 -12.23 6.72
CA THR A 634 14.59 -11.97 5.81
C THR A 634 15.01 -11.64 4.38
N GLY A 635 16.27 -11.23 4.17
CA GLY A 635 16.73 -10.69 2.89
C GLY A 635 16.17 -9.29 2.58
N ARG A 636 15.39 -8.69 3.49
CA ARG A 636 14.66 -7.43 3.27
C ARG A 636 15.46 -6.17 3.65
N LEU A 637 16.52 -6.36 4.43
CA LEU A 637 17.27 -5.26 5.05
C LEU A 637 18.45 -4.80 4.18
N PRO A 638 18.76 -3.48 4.18
CA PRO A 638 19.95 -2.96 3.52
C PRO A 638 21.23 -3.47 4.18
N ALA A 639 22.36 -3.25 3.50
CA ALA A 639 23.67 -3.63 4.03
C ALA A 639 23.91 -3.04 5.44
N PRO A 640 24.52 -3.80 6.35
CA PRO A 640 24.82 -3.31 7.68
C PRO A 640 25.98 -2.31 7.66
N LEU A 641 26.03 -1.46 8.69
CA LEU A 641 27.12 -0.52 8.96
C LEU A 641 27.65 -0.75 10.38
N PRO A 642 28.99 -0.64 10.58
CA PRO A 642 29.60 -0.72 11.90
C PRO A 642 29.28 0.52 12.72
N VAL A 643 28.87 0.32 13.97
CA VAL A 643 28.41 1.37 14.88
C VAL A 643 28.84 1.12 16.32
N SER A 644 28.92 2.20 17.09
CA SER A 644 28.91 2.18 18.56
C SER A 644 27.53 2.62 19.05
N LEU A 645 26.92 1.78 19.88
CA LEU A 645 25.60 1.99 20.48
C LEU A 645 25.76 2.35 21.95
N SER A 646 25.22 3.50 22.32
CA SER A 646 25.23 3.99 23.71
C SER A 646 23.83 3.81 24.31
N PHE A 647 23.71 3.01 25.36
CA PHE A 647 22.46 2.76 26.07
C PHE A 647 22.50 3.26 27.51
N ARG A 648 21.31 3.53 28.07
CA ARG A 648 21.07 3.76 29.50
C ARG A 648 20.13 2.67 30.06
N ALA A 649 20.44 2.11 31.22
CA ALA A 649 19.68 1.07 31.91
C ALA A 649 19.34 1.48 33.35
N ALA A 650 18.15 1.15 33.85
CA ALA A 650 17.76 1.48 35.23
C ALA A 650 18.44 0.59 36.31
N ALA A 651 18.90 -0.61 35.94
CA ALA A 651 19.67 -1.54 36.78
C ALA A 651 20.55 -2.45 35.91
N MET A 652 21.77 -2.76 36.35
CA MET A 652 22.76 -3.67 35.71
C MET A 652 22.84 -5.00 36.50
N SER A 653 23.12 -6.20 35.95
CA SER A 653 24.13 -6.68 34.98
C SER A 653 23.66 -8.03 34.36
N PRO A 654 24.22 -8.53 33.23
CA PRO A 654 25.42 -9.38 33.28
C PRO A 654 26.39 -9.25 32.09
N ALA A 655 27.50 -10.00 32.14
CA ALA A 655 28.63 -10.01 31.20
C ALA A 655 28.36 -10.64 29.81
N SER A 656 27.16 -11.20 29.61
CA SER A 656 26.74 -11.90 28.40
C SER A 656 25.21 -11.89 28.29
N GLY A 657 24.67 -12.12 27.10
CA GLY A 657 23.22 -12.19 26.90
C GLY A 657 22.79 -11.85 25.49
N CYS A 658 21.51 -11.54 25.34
CA CYS A 658 20.89 -11.22 24.07
C CYS A 658 20.21 -9.85 24.18
N LEU A 659 20.64 -8.91 23.35
CA LEU A 659 19.98 -7.64 23.20
C LEU A 659 18.95 -7.75 22.07
N LEU A 660 17.66 -7.67 22.42
CA LEU A 660 16.59 -7.50 21.45
C LEU A 660 16.49 -6.05 21.03
N PHE A 661 16.52 -5.82 19.73
CA PHE A 661 16.42 -4.52 19.08
C PHE A 661 15.10 -4.47 18.33
N LEU A 662 14.07 -3.88 18.94
CA LEU A 662 12.70 -3.97 18.42
C LEU A 662 12.31 -2.71 17.66
N THR A 663 11.82 -2.91 16.45
CA THR A 663 11.11 -1.90 15.65
C THR A 663 9.64 -2.32 15.51
N ASP A 664 8.77 -1.47 14.99
CA ASP A 664 7.37 -1.79 14.68
C ASP A 664 7.23 -2.65 13.41
N ASP A 665 8.34 -3.01 12.79
CA ASP A 665 8.36 -3.80 11.57
C ASP A 665 9.30 -5.01 11.67
N GLY A 666 9.99 -5.22 12.80
CA GLY A 666 10.87 -6.36 12.97
C GLY A 666 11.58 -6.49 14.32
N ILE A 667 12.30 -7.60 14.44
CA ILE A 667 13.07 -8.03 15.60
C ILE A 667 14.54 -8.17 15.18
N GLY A 668 15.40 -7.30 15.70
CA GLY A 668 16.84 -7.46 15.64
C GLY A 668 17.39 -8.19 16.86
N ARG A 669 18.45 -8.97 16.68
CA ARG A 669 19.13 -9.66 17.78
C ARG A 669 20.62 -9.35 17.75
N ILE A 670 21.13 -8.77 18.84
CA ILE A 670 22.57 -8.58 19.07
C ILE A 670 22.99 -9.57 20.15
N ILE A 671 23.80 -10.55 19.76
CA ILE A 671 24.32 -11.59 20.64
C ILE A 671 25.58 -11.07 21.32
N LEU A 672 25.61 -11.09 22.65
CA LEU A 672 26.76 -10.69 23.45
C LEU A 672 27.43 -11.95 24.03
N PRO A 673 28.51 -12.46 23.38
CA PRO A 673 29.17 -13.68 23.81
C PRO A 673 29.85 -13.55 25.18
N GLU A 674 29.94 -14.67 25.92
CA GLU A 674 30.64 -14.73 27.20
C GLU A 674 32.14 -14.44 27.04
N GLY A 675 32.64 -13.45 27.79
CA GLY A 675 34.07 -13.07 27.81
C GLY A 675 34.46 -11.91 26.89
N ALA A 676 33.50 -11.18 26.32
CA ALA A 676 33.74 -10.04 25.43
C ALA A 676 33.96 -8.68 26.13
N ALA A 677 34.46 -8.69 27.38
CA ALA A 677 34.73 -7.50 28.19
C ALA A 677 36.21 -7.10 28.18
#